data_AF-A0A7S4QKZ1-F1
#
_entry.id   AF-A0A7S4QKZ1-F1
#
_cell.length_a   1.000
_cell.length_b   1.000
_cell.length_c   1.000
_cell.angle_alpha   90.00
_cell.angle_beta   90.00
_cell.angle_gamma   90.00
#
_symmetry.space_group_name_H-M   'P 1'
#
loop_
_entity.id
_entity.type
_entity.pdbx_description
1 polymer ?
#
loop_
_entity_poly.entity_id
_entity_poly.type
_entity_poly.pdbx_seq_one_letter_code
_entity_poly.pdbx_strand_id
1 'polypeptide(L)'
;MVAARHPLPALVLLPVWLPASLPPRSRPDEPLRGHVARRCGRGAPAPAGSSRDIAWKILESRTAGRLLELLARNLHVLEEGQAMRYWRRLGKLSRTMTERLAGGPAFLALVGALLASASSGRLGPEDLSGAMLAAAHLRAAARARLGPLLECCAGRLAAGAALASPKDLVNGAWAMAKLQRLHRPLAEALSARALAEASALSALDLSKLAWSFATLAVEDPGLVPALSREAAGRVGDFEPQGLANFLWACASLRGLSEPALLPAAARAATRLARELKPQEVANVAWAFARVGAQAPGVLRVMAAAAVPRIREYSALDLSGLAWALAESTVGDEAVFRAIEAQAAAKVRLLGPREMANLAWASTTAGSGGAGRLCRRLARQAVLRLPDFRPQELSNLLWAYARTGECDRALLRRSAREAVARSKEHTDHGLANWAWSFAKLEVETPDLWRAIAAEAAARAGGMNPQEIATTLWAFGRLAVSTGHAALEALAGAAEAGAATFAPQDLANTAWALAALSAAGQAGLLRAIARRATAAGLAAFGTQEVAGLAWAFAALGAEDQGLLRAVAEDAVSRTAHYQPQELANIAWAFAALGLREGAAVRAIARQLAAGLSRLGSRTSLRPAELMEGASDALAVAWAARFVGLRSRAAWSALRSAVGSVGRALDGAPGPRAVPPLRASSAGPTTPRDCPPGEPGAALELHDRLALRKPAGWEASRSCGGRSDGRIAEGGIRQLPRYLRALLPERRWPLSRDAQLQQGLLHRLDVPSSGLVLAAKTYEAYYDLQWQLSTGALRREYTVMGRGWAPPGLRAIGARVLWSEGDASPSTVSRRGRPSRTLVKVLADLWRAGAAHCLLAVSIVTGRRHQIRVHAAHVGNPTVCDGKYSAPSTARADRSWCPRNFLHRHRLAFSDAAGRRREVLMALPPDLAAAAALLTARSAASAEALSPLLRGGGVLGPWAAQGTLEPRTRCVQGSRVGGASVAGKK
;
A
#
# COMPACT_ATOMS: atom_id res chain seq x y z
N MET A 1 -5.79 6.79 10.99
CA MET A 1 -5.22 8.14 10.81
C MET A 1 -3.73 8.04 11.06
N VAL A 2 -2.92 8.19 10.02
CA VAL A 2 -1.45 8.06 10.10
C VAL A 2 -0.88 9.47 10.16
N ALA A 3 -0.42 9.86 11.34
CA ALA A 3 0.45 11.03 11.55
C ALA A 3 1.40 10.66 12.70
N ALA A 4 2.40 9.82 12.41
CA ALA A 4 3.48 9.51 13.34
C ALA A 4 4.78 10.11 12.77
N ARG A 5 5.15 11.24 13.38
CA ARG A 5 6.39 12.02 13.33
C ARG A 5 7.54 11.39 12.52
N HIS A 6 7.80 11.98 11.35
CA HIS A 6 8.98 11.73 10.53
C HIS A 6 10.29 12.00 11.30
N PRO A 7 11.34 11.18 11.13
CA PRO A 7 12.69 11.60 11.51
C PRO A 7 13.13 12.75 10.60
N LEU A 8 13.61 13.82 11.22
CA LEU A 8 14.03 15.08 10.58
C LEU A 8 15.10 14.80 9.50
N PRO A 9 15.00 15.39 8.28
CA PRO A 9 16.06 15.28 7.29
C PRO A 9 17.33 15.97 7.78
N ALA A 10 18.46 15.28 7.63
CA ALA A 10 19.80 15.84 7.72
C ALA A 10 19.95 16.99 6.70
N LEU A 11 20.65 18.06 7.08
CA LEU A 11 20.95 19.20 6.21
C LEU A 11 21.69 18.71 4.97
N VAL A 12 21.04 18.78 3.80
CA VAL A 12 21.74 18.60 2.52
C VAL A 12 21.22 19.64 1.53
N LEU A 13 21.99 20.73 1.43
CA LEU A 13 22.02 21.78 0.41
C LEU A 13 20.76 21.94 -0.44
N LEU A 14 19.89 22.85 0.01
CA LEU A 14 18.84 23.47 -0.81
C LEU A 14 19.48 24.13 -2.05
N PRO A 15 18.95 23.98 -3.28
CA PRO A 15 19.12 25.03 -4.26
C PRO A 15 18.47 26.28 -3.65
N VAL A 16 19.34 27.21 -3.27
CA VAL A 16 19.01 28.50 -2.66
C VAL A 16 17.84 29.12 -3.39
N TRP A 17 16.86 29.61 -2.61
CA TRP A 17 15.88 30.59 -3.02
C TRP A 17 16.59 31.83 -3.54
N LEU A 18 17.11 31.80 -4.77
CA LEU A 18 17.58 32.98 -5.45
C LEU A 18 16.32 33.77 -5.82
N PRO A 19 16.15 35.00 -5.28
CA PRO A 19 15.08 35.86 -5.76
C PRO A 19 15.28 36.02 -7.26
N ALA A 20 14.29 35.58 -8.05
CA ALA A 20 14.12 36.16 -9.37
C ALA A 20 14.08 37.68 -9.16
N SER A 21 14.94 38.36 -9.91
CA SER A 21 15.11 39.81 -9.95
C SER A 21 13.85 40.60 -9.59
N LEU A 22 14.04 41.66 -8.78
CA LEU A 22 13.13 42.80 -8.66
C LEU A 22 12.42 43.09 -10.00
N PRO A 23 11.12 43.46 -9.99
CA PRO A 23 10.45 43.88 -11.21
C PRO A 23 11.21 45.07 -11.82
N PRO A 24 11.19 45.22 -13.16
CA PRO A 24 11.77 46.39 -13.79
C PRO A 24 11.10 47.62 -13.18
N ARG A 25 11.89 48.52 -12.58
CA ARG A 25 11.38 49.87 -12.30
C ARG A 25 10.92 50.44 -13.63
N SER A 26 9.66 50.83 -13.68
CA SER A 26 9.09 51.61 -14.76
C SER A 26 9.84 52.95 -14.88
N ARG A 27 10.09 53.32 -16.14
CA ARG A 27 10.73 54.54 -16.68
C ARG A 27 12.28 54.58 -16.70
N PRO A 28 12.90 54.55 -17.90
CA PRO A 28 14.17 55.22 -18.11
C PRO A 28 13.93 56.74 -18.17
N ASP A 29 14.97 57.51 -17.92
CA ASP A 29 15.02 58.97 -18.05
C ASP A 29 14.36 59.79 -16.93
N GLU A 30 15.08 59.88 -15.81
CA GLU A 30 15.11 61.11 -15.03
C GLU A 30 16.58 61.50 -14.79
N PRO A 31 17.05 62.67 -15.26
CA PRO A 31 18.43 63.06 -15.06
C PRO A 31 18.67 63.40 -13.58
N LEU A 32 19.58 62.65 -12.95
CA LEU A 32 20.18 62.90 -11.62
C LEU A 32 21.00 64.22 -11.55
N ARG A 33 20.55 65.31 -12.17
CA ARG A 33 21.18 66.63 -12.02
C ARG A 33 20.82 67.28 -10.66
N GLY A 34 19.69 66.91 -10.06
CA GLY A 34 19.15 67.61 -8.89
C GLY A 34 19.82 67.33 -7.53
N HIS A 35 20.57 66.24 -7.38
CA HIS A 35 21.10 65.82 -6.06
C HIS A 35 22.59 66.11 -5.84
N VAL A 36 23.35 66.45 -6.88
CA VAL A 36 24.80 66.73 -6.78
C VAL A 36 25.07 68.17 -6.37
N ALA A 37 24.21 69.12 -6.76
CA ALA A 37 24.40 70.54 -6.47
C ALA A 37 24.23 70.93 -4.99
N ARG A 38 23.69 70.04 -4.14
CA ARG A 38 23.41 70.35 -2.72
C ARG A 38 24.45 69.83 -1.73
N ARG A 39 25.42 68.98 -2.12
CA ARG A 39 26.38 68.36 -1.18
C ARG A 39 27.86 68.64 -1.46
N CYS A 40 28.21 69.08 -2.66
CA CYS A 40 29.48 69.76 -2.89
C CYS A 40 29.15 71.26 -2.82
N GLY A 41 29.43 71.90 -1.68
CA GLY A 41 29.18 73.33 -1.50
C GLY A 41 29.68 74.13 -2.69
N ARG A 42 28.92 75.15 -3.10
CA ARG A 42 29.35 76.12 -4.12
C ARG A 42 30.63 76.80 -3.62
N GLY A 43 31.79 76.32 -4.07
CA GLY A 43 33.11 76.84 -3.74
C GLY A 43 34.11 76.37 -4.80
N ALA A 44 35.10 77.23 -5.09
CA ALA A 44 36.15 77.21 -6.12
C ALA A 44 36.53 75.85 -6.79
N PRO A 45 36.96 75.86 -8.08
CA PRO A 45 37.43 74.66 -8.78
C PRO A 45 38.53 73.95 -7.99
N ALA A 46 38.34 72.65 -7.76
CA ALA A 46 39.29 71.84 -7.02
C ALA A 46 40.62 71.71 -7.79
N PRO A 47 41.79 71.67 -7.12
CA PRO A 47 43.07 71.53 -7.80
C PRO A 47 43.10 70.28 -8.69
N ALA A 48 43.69 70.39 -9.88
CA ALA A 48 43.83 69.26 -10.80
C ALA A 48 44.59 68.10 -10.11
N GLY A 49 44.02 66.90 -10.12
CA GLY A 49 44.59 65.74 -9.44
C GLY A 49 44.22 65.60 -7.95
N SER A 50 43.46 66.54 -7.37
CA SER A 50 42.91 66.38 -6.03
C SER A 50 41.79 65.32 -6.00
N SER A 51 41.56 64.73 -4.82
CA SER A 51 40.44 63.82 -4.56
C SER A 51 39.09 64.35 -5.08
N ARG A 52 38.80 65.65 -4.91
CA ARG A 52 37.60 66.32 -5.44
C ARG A 52 37.55 66.42 -6.96
N ASP A 53 38.68 66.73 -7.62
CA ASP A 53 38.77 66.79 -9.10
C ASP A 53 38.59 65.39 -9.72
N ILE A 54 39.23 64.38 -9.14
CA ILE A 54 39.09 62.98 -9.57
C ILE A 54 37.65 62.48 -9.34
N ALA A 55 37.06 62.78 -8.18
CA ALA A 55 35.66 62.49 -7.88
C ALA A 55 34.69 63.11 -8.90
N TRP A 56 34.94 64.36 -9.32
CA TRP A 56 34.17 65.04 -10.36
C TRP A 56 34.30 64.36 -11.73
N LYS A 57 35.52 64.05 -12.17
CA LYS A 57 35.81 63.32 -13.42
C LYS A 57 35.17 61.94 -13.47
N ILE A 58 35.15 61.23 -12.34
CA ILE A 58 34.45 59.96 -12.17
C ILE A 58 32.93 60.15 -12.28
N LEU A 59 32.38 61.22 -11.69
CA LEU A 59 30.94 61.52 -11.74
C LEU A 59 30.46 61.83 -13.18
N GLU A 60 31.23 62.60 -13.95
CA GLU A 60 30.93 62.97 -15.35
C GLU A 60 31.14 61.84 -16.37
N SER A 61 31.86 60.78 -16.00
CA SER A 61 32.16 59.67 -16.92
C SER A 61 30.91 58.97 -17.44
N ARG A 62 30.71 59.01 -18.75
CA ARG A 62 29.53 58.40 -19.44
C ARG A 62 29.77 56.97 -19.95
N THR A 63 31.02 56.49 -19.96
CA THR A 63 31.38 55.16 -20.47
C THR A 63 32.03 54.31 -19.38
N ALA A 64 31.68 53.01 -19.29
CA ALA A 64 32.24 52.09 -18.29
C ALA A 64 33.76 51.90 -18.42
N GLY A 65 34.32 51.92 -19.63
CA GLY A 65 35.77 51.80 -19.85
C GLY A 65 36.54 52.95 -19.19
N ARG A 66 36.18 54.19 -19.51
CA ARG A 66 36.76 55.40 -18.89
C ARG A 66 36.55 55.44 -17.37
N LEU A 67 35.40 54.97 -16.89
CA LEU A 67 35.13 54.87 -15.45
C LEU A 67 36.08 53.88 -14.77
N LEU A 68 36.29 52.69 -15.35
CA LEU A 68 37.20 51.67 -14.84
C LEU A 68 38.66 52.17 -14.84
N GLU A 69 39.09 52.82 -15.91
CA GLU A 69 40.45 53.37 -16.01
C GLU A 69 40.71 54.50 -15.01
N LEU A 70 39.77 55.43 -14.87
CA LEU A 70 39.88 56.51 -13.89
C LEU A 70 39.91 55.95 -12.45
N LEU A 71 39.10 54.93 -12.15
CA LEU A 71 39.12 54.27 -10.84
C LEU A 71 40.41 53.49 -10.61
N ALA A 72 40.88 52.71 -11.59
CA ALA A 72 42.10 51.91 -11.47
C ALA A 72 43.33 52.77 -11.24
N ARG A 73 43.45 53.89 -11.97
CA ARG A 73 44.62 54.77 -11.91
C ARG A 73 44.65 55.68 -10.67
N ASN A 74 43.48 56.07 -10.15
CA ASN A 74 43.39 57.10 -9.12
C ASN A 74 42.90 56.59 -7.75
N LEU A 75 42.78 55.28 -7.57
CA LEU A 75 42.30 54.68 -6.32
C LEU A 75 43.11 55.13 -5.09
N HIS A 76 44.41 55.38 -5.28
CA HIS A 76 45.33 55.79 -4.21
C HIS A 76 45.14 57.23 -3.71
N VAL A 77 44.47 58.08 -4.51
CA VAL A 77 44.22 59.52 -4.24
C VAL A 77 42.79 59.76 -3.74
N LEU A 78 41.88 58.80 -3.94
CA LEU A 78 40.51 58.88 -3.43
C LEU A 78 40.50 58.70 -1.91
N GLU A 79 39.66 59.48 -1.21
CA GLU A 79 39.48 59.33 0.24
C GLU A 79 38.79 57.99 0.57
N GLU A 80 38.96 57.52 1.82
CA GLU A 80 38.24 56.37 2.36
C GLU A 80 36.72 56.50 2.11
N GLY A 81 36.08 55.40 1.66
CA GLY A 81 34.68 55.40 1.24
C GLY A 81 34.38 55.93 -0.17
N GLN A 82 35.22 56.79 -0.78
CA GLN A 82 34.93 57.36 -2.11
C GLN A 82 35.09 56.34 -3.23
N ALA A 83 36.23 55.64 -3.26
CA ALA A 83 36.52 54.56 -4.19
C ALA A 83 35.38 53.51 -4.24
N MET A 84 34.86 53.15 -3.07
CA MET A 84 33.81 52.14 -2.92
C MET A 84 32.43 52.64 -3.35
N ARG A 85 32.11 53.93 -3.17
CA ARG A 85 30.89 54.54 -3.73
C ARG A 85 30.87 54.45 -5.26
N TYR A 86 32.03 54.59 -5.89
CA TYR A 86 32.16 54.48 -7.35
C TYR A 86 32.18 53.03 -7.84
N TRP A 87 32.72 52.10 -7.06
CA TRP A 87 32.57 50.67 -7.31
C TRP A 87 31.10 50.20 -7.25
N ARG A 88 30.29 50.72 -6.30
CA ARG A 88 28.84 50.47 -6.30
C ARG A 88 28.13 51.02 -7.54
N ARG A 89 28.68 52.06 -8.19
CA ARG A 89 28.19 52.60 -9.47
C ARG A 89 28.50 51.65 -10.64
N LEU A 90 29.66 50.97 -10.64
CA LEU A 90 29.97 49.92 -11.61
C LEU A 90 28.94 48.78 -11.56
N GLY A 91 28.50 48.39 -10.36
CA GLY A 91 27.44 47.40 -10.17
C GLY A 91 26.06 47.83 -10.70
N LYS A 92 25.84 49.14 -10.94
CA LYS A 92 24.60 49.71 -11.51
C LYS A 92 24.65 49.91 -13.03
N LEU A 93 25.80 49.71 -13.68
CA LEU A 93 25.91 49.79 -15.14
C LEU A 93 25.28 48.54 -15.79
N SER A 94 24.81 48.67 -17.03
CA SER A 94 24.08 47.63 -17.77
C SER A 94 24.70 46.23 -17.64
N ARG A 95 23.84 45.23 -17.37
CA ARG A 95 24.15 43.80 -17.18
C ARG A 95 24.98 43.17 -18.31
N THR A 96 25.00 43.76 -19.51
CA THR A 96 25.71 43.29 -20.70
C THR A 96 27.11 43.92 -20.83
N MET A 97 27.30 45.11 -20.26
CA MET A 97 28.54 45.88 -20.38
C MET A 97 29.62 45.38 -19.41
N THR A 98 29.21 44.98 -18.21
CA THR A 98 30.10 44.42 -17.18
C THR A 98 30.68 43.06 -17.58
N GLU A 99 29.99 42.27 -18.39
CA GLU A 99 30.51 40.99 -18.92
C GLU A 99 31.57 41.20 -19.99
N ARG A 100 31.36 42.14 -20.93
CA ARG A 100 32.33 42.46 -21.98
C ARG A 100 33.64 43.00 -21.42
N LEU A 101 33.57 43.74 -20.31
CA LEU A 101 34.74 44.34 -19.66
C LEU A 101 35.38 43.40 -18.61
N ALA A 102 34.69 42.33 -18.22
CA ALA A 102 35.22 41.35 -17.29
C ALA A 102 36.39 40.60 -17.94
N GLY A 103 37.61 40.95 -17.54
CA GLY A 103 38.85 40.38 -18.09
C GLY A 103 39.67 41.35 -18.92
N GLY A 104 39.17 42.56 -19.18
CA GLY A 104 39.98 43.63 -19.76
C GLY A 104 41.07 44.12 -18.78
N PRO A 105 42.20 44.66 -19.29
CA PRO A 105 43.31 45.14 -18.47
C PRO A 105 42.89 46.16 -17.39
N ALA A 106 41.96 47.07 -17.72
CA ALA A 106 41.45 48.08 -16.79
C ALA A 106 40.66 47.47 -15.61
N PHE A 107 39.91 46.39 -15.85
CA PHE A 107 39.16 45.69 -14.80
C PHE A 107 40.12 44.93 -13.87
N LEU A 108 41.12 44.23 -14.44
CA LEU A 108 42.12 43.51 -13.67
C LEU A 108 43.01 44.47 -12.86
N ALA A 109 43.40 45.60 -13.43
CA ALA A 109 44.16 46.64 -12.74
C ALA A 109 43.37 47.22 -11.54
N LEU A 110 42.07 47.46 -11.70
CA LEU A 110 41.21 47.92 -10.61
C LEU A 110 41.06 46.86 -9.50
N VAL A 111 40.87 45.59 -9.87
CA VAL A 111 40.82 44.48 -8.89
C VAL A 111 42.15 44.36 -8.14
N GLY A 112 43.28 44.48 -8.83
CA GLY A 112 44.61 44.48 -8.22
C GLY A 112 44.82 45.67 -7.27
N ALA A 113 44.41 46.87 -7.65
CA ALA A 113 44.50 48.07 -6.81
C ALA A 113 43.62 47.97 -5.55
N LEU A 114 42.40 47.42 -5.69
CA LEU A 114 41.51 47.16 -4.55
C LEU A 114 42.07 46.08 -3.62
N LEU A 115 42.66 45.02 -4.17
CA LEU A 115 43.30 43.97 -3.39
C LEU A 115 44.51 44.50 -2.63
N ALA A 116 45.34 45.32 -3.26
CA ALA A 116 46.47 45.98 -2.61
C ALA A 116 45.99 46.91 -1.47
N SER A 117 44.96 47.72 -1.71
CA SER A 117 44.38 48.62 -0.69
C SER A 117 43.71 47.86 0.45
N ALA A 118 43.04 46.74 0.15
CA ALA A 118 42.49 45.84 1.14
C ALA A 118 43.63 45.21 1.96
N SER A 119 44.68 44.72 1.33
CA SER A 119 45.80 44.06 2.01
C SER A 119 46.61 45.01 2.90
N SER A 120 46.73 46.29 2.52
CA SER A 120 47.55 47.29 3.20
C SER A 120 46.91 47.92 4.45
N GLY A 121 45.76 47.44 4.92
CA GLY A 121 45.11 47.99 6.09
C GLY A 121 44.19 49.20 5.84
N ARG A 122 44.30 49.83 4.66
CA ARG A 122 43.71 51.15 4.33
C ARG A 122 42.17 51.17 4.24
N LEU A 123 41.54 50.00 4.05
CA LEU A 123 40.08 49.88 4.01
C LEU A 123 39.53 49.46 5.37
N GLY A 124 38.55 50.22 5.88
CA GLY A 124 37.80 49.90 7.10
C GLY A 124 36.63 48.92 6.87
N PRO A 125 35.92 48.50 7.93
CA PRO A 125 34.83 47.51 7.84
C PRO A 125 33.69 47.86 6.88
N GLU A 126 33.31 49.15 6.76
CA GLU A 126 32.29 49.60 5.79
C GLU A 126 32.76 49.38 4.35
N ASP A 127 34.03 49.67 4.07
CA ASP A 127 34.60 49.52 2.74
C ASP A 127 34.74 48.04 2.35
N LEU A 128 35.18 47.20 3.28
CA LEU A 128 35.34 45.76 3.09
C LEU A 128 33.99 45.07 2.84
N SER A 129 33.00 45.31 3.70
CA SER A 129 31.65 44.75 3.52
C SER A 129 30.97 45.30 2.26
N GLY A 130 31.16 46.58 1.96
CA GLY A 130 30.69 47.22 0.73
C GLY A 130 31.31 46.63 -0.54
N ALA A 131 32.59 46.24 -0.49
CA ALA A 131 33.28 45.59 -1.61
C ALA A 131 32.71 44.21 -1.90
N MET A 132 32.54 43.40 -0.86
CA MET A 132 31.93 42.08 -0.95
C MET A 132 30.50 42.17 -1.50
N LEU A 133 29.69 43.11 -0.99
CA LEU A 133 28.31 43.30 -1.46
C LEU A 133 28.24 43.73 -2.92
N ALA A 134 29.10 44.67 -3.34
CA ALA A 134 29.16 45.10 -4.73
C ALA A 134 29.61 43.96 -5.66
N ALA A 135 30.56 43.13 -5.24
CA ALA A 135 30.98 41.95 -5.98
C ALA A 135 29.84 40.93 -6.16
N ALA A 136 28.96 40.78 -5.16
CA ALA A 136 27.79 39.91 -5.23
C ALA A 136 26.79 40.31 -6.33
N HIS A 137 26.79 41.57 -6.77
CA HIS A 137 25.92 42.07 -7.83
C HIS A 137 26.47 41.85 -9.26
N LEU A 138 27.70 41.36 -9.40
CA LEU A 138 28.32 41.11 -10.71
C LEU A 138 27.81 39.79 -11.35
N ARG A 139 28.09 39.53 -12.63
CA ARG A 139 27.81 38.23 -13.28
C ARG A 139 28.82 37.15 -12.86
N ALA A 140 28.48 35.88 -13.05
CA ALA A 140 29.31 34.75 -12.60
C ALA A 140 30.75 34.77 -13.15
N ALA A 141 30.94 35.12 -14.43
CA ALA A 141 32.26 35.21 -15.06
C ALA A 141 33.16 36.30 -14.44
N ALA A 142 32.58 37.45 -14.07
CA ALA A 142 33.29 38.52 -13.36
C ALA A 142 33.56 38.13 -11.88
N ARG A 143 32.57 37.50 -11.22
CA ARG A 143 32.69 37.00 -9.84
C ARG A 143 33.80 35.97 -9.67
N ALA A 144 33.98 35.07 -10.63
CA ALA A 144 35.01 34.03 -10.58
C ALA A 144 36.43 34.61 -10.44
N ARG A 145 36.67 35.82 -10.99
CA ARG A 145 37.98 36.50 -10.95
C ARG A 145 38.21 37.35 -9.70
N LEU A 146 37.21 37.49 -8.83
CA LEU A 146 37.32 38.26 -7.59
C LEU A 146 37.69 37.40 -6.37
N GLY A 147 37.99 36.12 -6.56
CA GLY A 147 38.30 35.18 -5.47
C GLY A 147 39.32 35.73 -4.46
N PRO A 148 40.54 36.12 -4.87
CA PRO A 148 41.56 36.63 -3.96
C PRO A 148 41.14 37.90 -3.20
N LEU A 149 40.44 38.82 -3.88
CA LEU A 149 39.90 40.04 -3.27
C LEU A 149 38.84 39.71 -2.22
N LEU A 150 37.93 38.79 -2.53
CA LEU A 150 36.85 38.39 -1.63
C LEU A 150 37.39 37.67 -0.38
N GLU A 151 38.38 36.80 -0.53
CA GLU A 151 39.05 36.15 0.61
C GLU A 151 39.77 37.17 1.49
N CYS A 152 40.54 38.08 0.89
CA CYS A 152 41.23 39.16 1.62
C CYS A 152 40.24 40.06 2.38
N CYS A 153 39.16 40.49 1.72
CA CYS A 153 38.13 41.30 2.35
C CYS A 153 37.42 40.55 3.48
N ALA A 154 37.09 39.27 3.29
CA ALA A 154 36.43 38.47 4.30
C ALA A 154 37.32 38.22 5.52
N GLY A 155 38.60 37.90 5.32
CA GLY A 155 39.58 37.71 6.40
C GLY A 155 39.82 38.99 7.20
N ARG A 156 39.97 40.14 6.53
CA ARG A 156 40.13 41.43 7.21
C ARG A 156 38.86 41.89 7.92
N LEU A 157 37.69 41.67 7.33
CA LEU A 157 36.42 41.98 7.99
C LEU A 157 36.21 41.09 9.22
N ALA A 158 36.66 39.83 9.18
CA ALA A 158 36.65 38.95 10.35
C ALA A 158 37.57 39.47 11.47
N ALA A 159 38.81 39.85 11.12
CA ALA A 159 39.78 40.39 12.08
C ALA A 159 39.35 41.75 12.66
N GLY A 160 38.64 42.57 11.88
CA GLY A 160 38.13 43.89 12.28
C GLY A 160 36.66 43.89 12.74
N ALA A 161 36.05 42.73 12.97
CA ALA A 161 34.61 42.62 13.24
C ALA A 161 34.16 43.38 14.50
N ALA A 162 35.05 43.54 15.49
CA ALA A 162 34.79 44.32 16.70
C ALA A 162 34.54 45.81 16.43
N LEU A 163 35.11 46.36 15.35
CA LEU A 163 34.97 47.75 14.93
C LEU A 163 33.89 47.97 13.86
N ALA A 164 33.24 46.89 13.41
CA ALA A 164 32.24 46.93 12.36
C ALA A 164 30.89 47.40 12.92
N SER A 165 30.19 48.26 12.18
CA SER A 165 28.81 48.64 12.52
C SER A 165 27.83 47.49 12.25
N PRO A 166 26.65 47.45 12.88
CA PRO A 166 25.64 46.43 12.61
C PRO A 166 25.30 46.26 11.11
N LYS A 167 25.33 47.36 10.37
CA LYS A 167 25.10 47.39 8.92
C LYS A 167 26.23 46.68 8.13
N ASP A 168 27.47 46.81 8.57
CA ASP A 168 28.63 46.19 7.91
C ASP A 168 28.61 44.68 8.11
N LEU A 169 28.19 44.22 9.30
CA LEU A 169 27.99 42.80 9.61
C LEU A 169 26.96 42.17 8.67
N VAL A 170 25.81 42.81 8.53
CA VAL A 170 24.70 42.35 7.69
C VAL A 170 25.11 42.33 6.22
N ASN A 171 25.80 43.37 5.74
CA ASN A 171 26.28 43.44 4.36
C ASN A 171 27.31 42.34 4.06
N GLY A 172 28.21 42.05 5.00
CA GLY A 172 29.18 40.96 4.89
C GLY A 172 28.50 39.59 4.78
N ALA A 173 27.56 39.29 5.70
CA ALA A 173 26.78 38.05 5.67
C ALA A 173 25.97 37.91 4.37
N TRP A 174 25.27 38.97 3.98
CA TRP A 174 24.44 38.99 2.77
C TRP A 174 25.27 38.79 1.51
N ALA A 175 26.44 39.42 1.44
CA ALA A 175 27.37 39.25 0.33
C ALA A 175 27.84 37.79 0.21
N MET A 176 28.27 37.16 1.32
CA MET A 176 28.66 35.75 1.33
C MET A 176 27.54 34.84 0.80
N ALA A 177 26.31 35.05 1.28
CA ALA A 177 25.14 34.27 0.86
C ALA A 177 24.82 34.45 -0.63
N LYS A 178 24.86 35.67 -1.16
CA LYS A 178 24.64 35.94 -2.60
C LYS A 178 25.77 35.41 -3.48
N LEU A 179 26.99 35.35 -2.96
CA LEU A 179 28.15 34.76 -3.61
C LEU A 179 28.18 33.24 -3.52
N GLN A 180 27.36 32.63 -2.64
CA GLN A 180 27.42 31.21 -2.28
C GLN A 180 28.83 30.78 -1.85
N ARG A 181 29.53 31.66 -1.12
CA ARG A 181 30.89 31.42 -0.63
C ARG A 181 30.91 31.58 0.89
N LEU A 182 31.24 30.51 1.59
CA LEU A 182 31.38 30.49 3.03
C LEU A 182 32.83 30.79 3.42
N HIS A 183 33.04 31.85 4.19
CA HIS A 183 34.29 32.12 4.89
C HIS A 183 34.07 31.92 6.39
N ARG A 184 34.53 30.78 6.93
CA ARG A 184 34.21 30.35 8.31
C ARG A 184 34.62 31.38 9.39
N PRO A 185 35.85 31.94 9.38
CA PRO A 185 36.23 32.93 10.41
C PRO A 185 35.36 34.19 10.38
N LEU A 186 34.88 34.57 9.18
CA LEU A 186 33.97 35.71 9.06
C LEU A 186 32.59 35.33 9.60
N ALA A 187 32.06 34.16 9.25
CA ALA A 187 30.77 33.69 9.77
C ALA A 187 30.76 33.62 11.31
N GLU A 188 31.83 33.10 11.92
CA GLU A 188 32.00 33.05 13.38
C GLU A 188 32.06 34.45 13.99
N ALA A 189 32.88 35.36 13.44
CA ALA A 189 33.00 36.73 13.92
C ALA A 189 31.69 37.53 13.78
N LEU A 190 30.97 37.36 12.66
CA LEU A 190 29.66 37.97 12.44
C LEU A 190 28.60 37.43 13.40
N SER A 191 28.62 36.12 13.67
CA SER A 191 27.71 35.49 14.63
C SER A 191 27.96 36.00 16.05
N ALA A 192 29.20 35.96 16.52
CA ALA A 192 29.59 36.46 17.84
C ALA A 192 29.22 37.93 18.04
N ARG A 193 29.41 38.76 17.02
CA ARG A 193 29.05 40.18 17.07
C ARG A 193 27.53 40.39 17.06
N ALA A 194 26.80 39.65 16.25
CA ALA A 194 25.34 39.70 16.21
C ALA A 194 24.70 39.23 17.53
N LEU A 195 25.33 38.29 18.25
CA LEU A 195 24.94 37.89 19.59
C LEU A 195 25.10 39.02 20.62
N ALA A 196 26.21 39.77 20.53
CA ALA A 196 26.51 40.85 21.45
C ALA A 196 25.62 42.10 21.22
N GLU A 197 25.16 42.34 19.99
CA GLU A 197 24.43 43.56 19.61
C GLU A 197 23.08 43.29 18.94
N ALA A 198 22.42 42.18 19.27
CA ALA A 198 21.14 41.81 18.67
C ALA A 198 20.10 42.94 18.75
N SER A 199 20.05 43.66 19.89
CA SER A 199 19.12 44.79 20.13
C SER A 199 19.36 46.02 19.24
N ALA A 200 20.57 46.18 18.69
CA ALA A 200 20.90 47.28 17.79
C ALA A 200 20.50 47.00 16.32
N LEU A 201 20.09 45.77 16.00
CA LEU A 201 19.69 45.38 14.64
C LEU A 201 18.26 45.83 14.34
N SER A 202 18.02 46.33 13.13
CA SER A 202 16.66 46.56 12.64
C SER A 202 15.97 45.25 12.24
N ALA A 203 14.64 45.26 12.11
CA ALA A 203 13.89 44.10 11.60
C ALA A 203 14.41 43.61 10.22
N LEU A 204 14.82 44.55 9.36
CA LEU A 204 15.44 44.23 8.07
C LEU A 204 16.79 43.53 8.27
N ASP A 205 17.61 43.99 9.22
CA ASP A 205 18.92 43.41 9.52
C ASP A 205 18.81 42.00 10.09
N LEU A 206 17.87 41.78 11.03
CA LEU A 206 17.55 40.46 11.57
C LEU A 206 17.16 39.48 10.45
N SER A 207 16.28 39.90 9.54
CA SER A 207 15.86 39.10 8.38
C SER A 207 17.03 38.75 7.45
N LYS A 208 17.83 39.75 7.08
CA LYS A 208 18.98 39.57 6.19
C LYS A 208 20.04 38.66 6.77
N LEU A 209 20.33 38.81 8.06
CA LEU A 209 21.34 38.01 8.75
C LEU A 209 20.89 36.55 8.84
N ALA A 210 19.69 36.29 9.38
CA ALA A 210 19.14 34.94 9.47
C ALA A 210 19.08 34.25 8.10
N TRP A 211 18.57 34.96 7.08
CA TRP A 211 18.49 34.43 5.71
C TRP A 211 19.86 34.07 5.14
N SER A 212 20.89 34.86 5.45
CA SER A 212 22.25 34.62 4.95
C SER A 212 22.86 33.34 5.54
N PHE A 213 22.71 33.13 6.85
CA PHE A 213 23.18 31.92 7.52
C PHE A 213 22.42 30.67 7.05
N ALA A 214 21.08 30.77 6.91
CA ALA A 214 20.26 29.69 6.39
C ALA A 214 20.64 29.31 4.95
N THR A 215 20.89 30.31 4.10
CA THR A 215 21.30 30.12 2.70
C THR A 215 22.65 29.42 2.58
N LEU A 216 23.58 29.70 3.48
CA LEU A 216 24.92 29.09 3.52
C LEU A 216 24.98 27.78 4.31
N ALA A 217 23.85 27.34 4.91
CA ALA A 217 23.79 26.19 5.82
C ALA A 217 24.80 26.28 6.98
N VAL A 218 25.00 27.50 7.51
CA VAL A 218 25.85 27.72 8.69
C VAL A 218 24.98 27.67 9.92
N GLU A 219 25.22 26.67 10.76
CA GLU A 219 24.53 26.51 12.04
C GLU A 219 25.38 27.08 13.17
N ASP A 220 24.80 28.02 13.92
CA ASP A 220 25.32 28.50 15.20
C ASP A 220 24.19 28.32 16.24
N PRO A 221 24.39 27.47 17.28
CA PRO A 221 23.35 27.19 18.27
C PRO A 221 22.86 28.42 19.04
N GLY A 222 23.67 29.47 19.18
CA GLY A 222 23.31 30.68 19.92
C GLY A 222 22.63 31.73 19.05
N LEU A 223 23.02 31.84 17.78
CA LEU A 223 22.60 32.93 16.90
C LEU A 223 21.08 32.97 16.66
N VAL A 224 20.48 31.87 16.21
CA VAL A 224 19.06 31.86 15.85
C VAL A 224 18.14 32.11 17.06
N PRO A 225 18.38 31.52 18.25
CA PRO A 225 17.67 31.89 19.47
C PRO A 225 17.77 33.39 19.81
N ALA A 226 18.96 33.99 19.72
CA ALA A 226 19.14 35.40 20.03
C ALA A 226 18.39 36.32 19.05
N LEU A 227 18.51 36.07 17.74
CA LEU A 227 17.77 36.83 16.72
C LEU A 227 16.26 36.65 16.87
N SER A 228 15.82 35.44 17.21
CA SER A 228 14.40 35.11 17.39
C SER A 228 13.80 35.79 18.62
N ARG A 229 14.56 35.92 19.71
CA ARG A 229 14.15 36.64 20.92
C ARG A 229 14.00 38.14 20.68
N GLU A 230 14.97 38.75 19.99
CA GLU A 230 14.89 40.16 19.60
C GLU A 230 13.71 40.39 18.64
N ALA A 231 13.53 39.51 17.64
CA ALA A 231 12.44 39.61 16.69
C ALA A 231 11.05 39.50 17.36
N ALA A 232 10.91 38.71 18.44
CA ALA A 232 9.63 38.47 19.11
C ALA A 232 8.98 39.76 19.65
N GLY A 233 9.78 40.70 20.17
CA GLY A 233 9.30 41.99 20.67
C GLY A 233 8.96 43.00 19.57
N ARG A 234 9.44 42.75 18.34
CA ARG A 234 9.46 43.72 17.23
C ARG A 234 8.88 43.18 15.93
N VAL A 235 8.08 42.10 16.01
CA VAL A 235 7.46 41.49 14.81
C VAL A 235 6.65 42.50 14.00
N GLY A 236 6.07 43.53 14.65
CA GLY A 236 5.35 44.60 13.98
C GLY A 236 6.20 45.48 13.06
N ASP A 237 7.52 45.52 13.25
CA ASP A 237 8.46 46.31 12.46
C ASP A 237 8.86 45.63 11.15
N PHE A 238 8.54 44.34 10.97
CA PHE A 238 8.88 43.60 9.77
C PHE A 238 7.92 43.92 8.63
N GLU A 239 8.47 44.31 7.48
CA GLU A 239 7.73 44.29 6.22
C GLU A 239 7.36 42.84 5.82
N PRO A 240 6.31 42.63 4.98
CA PRO A 240 5.83 41.29 4.64
C PRO A 240 6.92 40.33 4.13
N GLN A 241 7.78 40.80 3.22
CA GLN A 241 8.89 40.03 2.68
C GLN A 241 9.95 39.71 3.76
N GLY A 242 10.27 40.70 4.60
CA GLY A 242 11.23 40.56 5.68
C GLY A 242 10.79 39.51 6.69
N LEU A 243 9.52 39.52 7.08
CA LEU A 243 8.92 38.54 7.99
C LEU A 243 8.99 37.14 7.40
N ALA A 244 8.53 36.95 6.16
CA ALA A 244 8.51 35.65 5.51
C ALA A 244 9.91 35.03 5.37
N ASN A 245 10.90 35.83 4.97
CA ASN A 245 12.30 35.38 4.85
C ASN A 245 12.91 35.02 6.20
N PHE A 246 12.63 35.81 7.24
CA PHE A 246 13.12 35.56 8.59
C PHE A 246 12.56 34.24 9.14
N LEU A 247 11.24 34.03 9.04
CA LEU A 247 10.59 32.79 9.47
C LEU A 247 11.12 31.57 8.71
N TRP A 248 11.25 31.67 7.39
CA TRP A 248 11.83 30.60 6.58
C TRP A 248 13.28 30.27 7.01
N ALA A 249 14.09 31.29 7.29
CA ALA A 249 15.47 31.13 7.70
C ALA A 249 15.59 30.45 9.06
N CYS A 250 14.83 30.93 10.06
CA CYS A 250 14.82 30.33 11.39
C CYS A 250 14.29 28.89 11.36
N ALA A 251 13.29 28.57 10.52
CA ALA A 251 12.80 27.21 10.31
C ALA A 251 13.87 26.29 9.70
N SER A 252 14.63 26.81 8.74
CA SER A 252 15.67 26.07 8.02
C SER A 252 16.86 25.72 8.92
N LEU A 253 17.20 26.63 9.84
CA LEU A 253 18.26 26.47 10.84
C LEU A 253 17.78 25.83 12.16
N ARG A 254 16.58 25.23 12.19
CA ARG A 254 16.00 24.53 13.35
C ARG A 254 15.80 25.40 14.62
N GLY A 255 15.74 26.73 14.48
CA GLY A 255 15.75 27.66 15.62
C GLY A 255 14.45 28.43 15.87
N LEU A 256 13.33 28.08 15.23
CA LEU A 256 12.00 28.66 15.51
C LEU A 256 11.37 28.18 16.83
N SER A 257 12.14 27.64 17.77
CA SER A 257 11.66 27.11 19.05
C SER A 257 11.52 28.16 20.16
N GLU A 258 11.89 29.43 19.89
CA GLU A 258 11.73 30.53 20.85
C GLU A 258 10.24 30.76 21.18
N PRO A 259 9.78 30.52 22.43
CA PRO A 259 8.36 30.46 22.77
C PRO A 259 7.58 31.76 22.47
N ALA A 260 8.24 32.90 22.55
CA ALA A 260 7.62 34.21 22.33
C ALA A 260 7.46 34.57 20.84
N LEU A 261 8.33 34.06 19.96
CA LEU A 261 8.35 34.45 18.55
C LEU A 261 7.16 33.84 17.80
N LEU A 262 6.87 32.55 17.99
CA LEU A 262 5.86 31.83 17.20
C LEU A 262 4.46 32.47 17.30
N PRO A 263 3.91 32.78 18.50
CA PRO A 263 2.60 33.43 18.60
C PRO A 263 2.59 34.85 18.01
N ALA A 264 3.68 35.61 18.19
CA ALA A 264 3.79 36.97 17.67
C ALA A 264 3.88 36.97 16.13
N ALA A 265 4.70 36.09 15.57
CA ALA A 265 4.82 35.85 14.13
C ALA A 265 3.50 35.37 13.52
N ALA A 266 2.77 34.47 14.18
CA ALA A 266 1.48 33.98 13.70
C ALA A 266 0.44 35.11 13.60
N ARG A 267 0.38 36.00 14.61
CA ARG A 267 -0.49 37.18 14.59
C ARG A 267 -0.10 38.16 13.47
N ALA A 268 1.19 38.45 13.32
CA ALA A 268 1.67 39.36 12.28
C ALA A 268 1.44 38.80 10.88
N ALA A 269 1.78 37.54 10.63
CA ALA A 269 1.52 36.87 9.36
C ALA A 269 0.03 36.82 9.02
N THR A 270 -0.84 36.62 10.01
CA THR A 270 -2.30 36.66 9.83
C THR A 270 -2.78 38.05 9.38
N ARG A 271 -2.26 39.13 9.99
CA ARG A 271 -2.60 40.51 9.57
C ARG A 271 -2.13 40.81 8.16
N LEU A 272 -0.89 40.42 7.84
CA LEU A 272 -0.25 40.69 6.55
C LEU A 272 -0.67 39.72 5.43
N ALA A 273 -1.54 38.74 5.72
CA ALA A 273 -1.83 37.63 4.81
C ALA A 273 -2.24 38.05 3.39
N ARG A 274 -2.97 39.16 3.26
CA ARG A 274 -3.41 39.69 1.95
C ARG A 274 -2.33 40.46 1.21
N GLU A 275 -1.33 40.98 1.93
CA GLU A 275 -0.22 41.77 1.38
C GLU A 275 0.94 40.88 0.93
N LEU A 276 1.08 39.69 1.54
CA LEU A 276 2.11 38.72 1.18
C LEU A 276 1.99 38.31 -0.30
N LYS A 277 3.12 38.24 -0.98
CA LYS A 277 3.24 37.65 -2.31
C LYS A 277 3.14 36.12 -2.24
N PRO A 278 2.80 35.43 -3.34
CA PRO A 278 2.69 33.97 -3.38
C PRO A 278 3.86 33.22 -2.75
N GLN A 279 5.07 33.65 -3.08
CA GLN A 279 6.31 33.12 -2.55
C GLN A 279 6.41 33.29 -1.03
N GLU A 280 5.99 34.44 -0.50
CA GLU A 280 6.05 34.79 0.92
C GLU A 280 5.00 34.00 1.71
N VAL A 281 3.79 33.82 1.17
CA VAL A 281 2.75 32.95 1.75
C VAL A 281 3.24 31.51 1.86
N ALA A 282 3.84 30.97 0.79
CA ALA A 282 4.40 29.62 0.80
C ALA A 282 5.53 29.47 1.83
N ASN A 283 6.39 30.47 1.98
CA ASN A 283 7.46 30.49 2.98
C ASN A 283 6.94 30.48 4.41
N VAL A 284 5.96 31.34 4.72
CA VAL A 284 5.34 31.39 6.04
C VAL A 284 4.69 30.05 6.35
N ALA A 285 3.89 29.51 5.41
CA ALA A 285 3.23 28.22 5.60
C ALA A 285 4.24 27.10 5.84
N TRP A 286 5.30 27.05 5.02
CA TRP A 286 6.36 26.06 5.15
C TRP A 286 7.09 26.18 6.50
N ALA A 287 7.43 27.39 6.93
CA ALA A 287 8.12 27.63 8.20
C ALA A 287 7.30 27.13 9.41
N PHE A 288 6.01 27.45 9.46
CA PHE A 288 5.13 26.99 10.54
C PHE A 288 4.94 25.46 10.53
N ALA A 289 4.77 24.86 9.35
CA ALA A 289 4.65 23.40 9.24
C ALA A 289 5.95 22.69 9.66
N ARG A 290 7.10 23.21 9.23
CA ARG A 290 8.43 22.61 9.46
C ARG A 290 8.79 22.50 10.94
N VAL A 291 8.35 23.44 11.76
CA VAL A 291 8.67 23.50 13.20
C VAL A 291 7.76 22.60 14.02
N GLY A 292 6.70 22.05 13.44
CA GLY A 292 5.75 21.21 14.15
C GLY A 292 4.95 21.95 15.24
N ALA A 293 5.01 23.28 15.27
CA ALA A 293 4.18 24.10 16.14
C ALA A 293 2.73 24.03 15.64
N GLN A 294 1.82 23.52 16.48
CA GLN A 294 0.40 23.42 16.16
C GLN A 294 -0.25 24.81 16.05
N ALA A 295 -0.04 25.49 14.92
CA ALA A 295 -0.62 26.78 14.60
C ALA A 295 -1.60 26.67 13.41
N PRO A 296 -2.67 25.85 13.51
CA PRO A 296 -3.58 25.63 12.39
C PRO A 296 -4.28 26.92 11.93
N GLY A 297 -4.42 27.91 12.82
CA GLY A 297 -4.99 29.22 12.50
C GLY A 297 -4.24 29.96 11.39
N VAL A 298 -2.92 30.16 11.55
CA VAL A 298 -2.12 30.90 10.55
C VAL A 298 -2.07 30.14 9.22
N LEU A 299 -1.96 28.81 9.26
CA LEU A 299 -1.94 27.97 8.05
C LEU A 299 -3.27 28.05 7.28
N ARG A 300 -4.42 28.06 7.97
CA ARG A 300 -5.73 28.27 7.34
C ARG A 300 -5.84 29.64 6.69
N VAL A 301 -5.30 30.68 7.34
CA VAL A 301 -5.29 32.04 6.79
C VAL A 301 -4.40 32.12 5.55
N MET A 302 -3.21 31.51 5.58
CA MET A 302 -2.32 31.42 4.41
C MET A 302 -2.99 30.67 3.26
N ALA A 303 -3.65 29.55 3.53
CA ALA A 303 -4.43 28.81 2.54
C ALA A 303 -5.54 29.67 1.91
N ALA A 304 -6.33 30.37 2.74
CA ALA A 304 -7.40 31.25 2.27
C ALA A 304 -6.88 32.42 1.43
N ALA A 305 -5.74 33.01 1.81
CA ALA A 305 -5.08 34.06 1.04
C ALA A 305 -4.50 33.57 -0.29
N ALA A 306 -4.10 32.30 -0.36
CA ALA A 306 -3.53 31.71 -1.57
C ALA A 306 -4.56 31.45 -2.67
N VAL A 307 -5.77 31.00 -2.33
CA VAL A 307 -6.78 30.53 -3.31
C VAL A 307 -7.11 31.57 -4.40
N PRO A 308 -7.42 32.85 -4.10
CA PRO A 308 -7.76 33.84 -5.14
C PRO A 308 -6.61 34.13 -6.10
N ARG A 309 -5.36 33.95 -5.64
CA ARG A 309 -4.13 34.28 -6.36
C ARG A 309 -3.35 33.04 -6.80
N ILE A 310 -3.96 31.85 -6.72
CA ILE A 310 -3.27 30.58 -6.91
C ILE A 310 -2.55 30.48 -8.27
N ARG A 311 -3.07 31.20 -9.27
CA ARG A 311 -2.50 31.27 -10.63
C ARG A 311 -1.10 31.91 -10.66
N GLU A 312 -0.84 32.86 -9.76
CA GLU A 312 0.42 33.59 -9.63
C GLU A 312 1.55 32.74 -9.03
N TYR A 313 1.22 31.70 -8.24
CA TYR A 313 2.21 30.88 -7.53
C TYR A 313 3.11 30.12 -8.51
N SER A 314 4.43 30.13 -8.29
CA SER A 314 5.35 29.30 -9.07
C SER A 314 5.14 27.80 -8.79
N ALA A 315 5.72 26.94 -9.64
CA ALA A 315 5.71 25.49 -9.40
C ALA A 315 6.27 25.12 -8.00
N LEU A 316 7.36 25.79 -7.63
CA LEU A 316 8.02 25.62 -6.34
C LEU A 316 7.10 26.05 -5.19
N ASP A 317 6.51 27.25 -5.27
CA ASP A 317 5.64 27.80 -4.22
C ASP A 317 4.38 26.96 -4.03
N LEU A 318 3.77 26.48 -5.12
CA LEU A 318 2.61 25.58 -5.08
C LEU A 318 2.96 24.29 -4.34
N SER A 319 4.10 23.68 -4.66
CA SER A 319 4.52 22.44 -4.02
C SER A 319 4.85 22.62 -2.54
N GLY A 320 5.47 23.75 -2.17
CA GLY A 320 5.80 24.09 -0.79
C GLY A 320 4.57 24.35 0.06
N LEU A 321 3.60 25.11 -0.48
CA LEU A 321 2.31 25.35 0.17
C LEU A 321 1.54 24.04 0.35
N ALA A 322 1.41 23.21 -0.69
CA ALA A 322 0.71 21.93 -0.60
C ALA A 322 1.32 21.03 0.47
N TRP A 323 2.65 20.91 0.48
CA TRP A 323 3.37 20.12 1.47
C TRP A 323 3.11 20.62 2.89
N ALA A 324 3.21 21.93 3.13
CA ALA A 324 3.02 22.53 4.45
C ALA A 324 1.61 22.29 5.01
N LEU A 325 0.61 22.41 4.13
CA LEU A 325 -0.79 22.16 4.44
C LEU A 325 -1.04 20.68 4.79
N ALA A 326 -0.54 19.75 3.96
CA ALA A 326 -0.69 18.32 4.19
C ALA A 326 0.03 17.83 5.46
N GLU A 327 1.28 18.25 5.66
CA GLU A 327 2.10 17.89 6.83
C GLU A 327 1.43 18.32 8.15
N SER A 328 0.81 19.50 8.14
CA SER A 328 0.15 20.05 9.33
C SER A 328 -1.29 19.56 9.50
N THR A 329 -1.79 18.69 8.62
CA THR A 329 -3.20 18.29 8.54
C THR A 329 -4.18 19.47 8.42
N VAL A 330 -3.73 20.56 7.76
CA VAL A 330 -4.48 21.80 7.56
C VAL A 330 -4.75 22.00 6.07
N GLY A 331 -6.01 22.11 5.70
CA GLY A 331 -6.42 22.39 4.33
C GLY A 331 -7.69 21.63 4.03
N ASP A 332 -8.67 22.33 3.47
CA ASP A 332 -9.91 21.71 3.03
C ASP A 332 -9.79 21.22 1.57
N GLU A 333 -10.80 20.49 1.13
CA GLU A 333 -10.85 19.94 -0.22
C GLU A 333 -10.81 21.05 -1.29
N ALA A 334 -11.35 22.24 -1.02
CA ALA A 334 -11.39 23.32 -2.01
C ALA A 334 -10.00 23.91 -2.26
N VAL A 335 -9.20 24.11 -1.21
CA VAL A 335 -7.82 24.58 -1.31
C VAL A 335 -6.96 23.59 -2.11
N PHE A 336 -7.03 22.30 -1.78
CA PHE A 336 -6.26 21.28 -2.51
C PHE A 336 -6.70 21.15 -3.97
N ARG A 337 -8.00 21.25 -4.27
CA ARG A 337 -8.50 21.27 -5.65
C ARG A 337 -7.94 22.46 -6.45
N ALA A 338 -7.83 23.65 -5.83
CA ALA A 338 -7.26 24.83 -6.48
C ALA A 338 -5.76 24.65 -6.77
N ILE A 339 -5.01 24.12 -5.81
CA ILE A 339 -3.58 23.80 -5.99
C ILE A 339 -3.39 22.75 -7.08
N GLU A 340 -4.16 21.67 -7.07
CA GLU A 340 -4.10 20.58 -8.05
C GLU A 340 -4.42 21.05 -9.47
N ALA A 341 -5.45 21.89 -9.63
CA ALA A 341 -5.80 22.46 -10.92
C ALA A 341 -4.65 23.30 -11.49
N GLN A 342 -4.01 24.10 -10.64
CA GLN A 342 -2.90 24.94 -11.05
C GLN A 342 -1.61 24.14 -11.31
N ALA A 343 -1.33 23.13 -10.48
CA ALA A 343 -0.24 22.18 -10.70
C ALA A 343 -0.40 21.46 -12.05
N ALA A 344 -1.61 21.00 -12.38
CA ALA A 344 -1.90 20.37 -13.66
C ALA A 344 -1.71 21.34 -14.84
N ALA A 345 -2.10 22.61 -14.69
CA ALA A 345 -1.86 23.64 -15.72
C ALA A 345 -0.35 23.91 -15.93
N LYS A 346 0.45 23.82 -14.86
CA LYS A 346 1.90 24.05 -14.88
C LYS A 346 2.74 22.77 -15.01
N VAL A 347 2.14 21.63 -15.39
CA VAL A 347 2.80 20.31 -15.34
C VAL A 347 4.16 20.25 -16.03
N ARG A 348 4.33 20.96 -17.16
CA ARG A 348 5.61 21.00 -17.91
C ARG A 348 6.73 21.73 -17.19
N LEU A 349 6.38 22.58 -16.22
CA LEU A 349 7.32 23.38 -15.41
C LEU A 349 7.68 22.69 -14.09
N LEU A 350 7.02 21.59 -13.74
CA LEU A 350 7.29 20.86 -12.51
C LEU A 350 8.60 20.07 -12.65
N GLY A 351 9.48 20.21 -11.66
CA GLY A 351 10.63 19.35 -11.47
C GLY A 351 10.29 18.10 -10.64
N PRO A 352 11.25 17.17 -10.49
CA PRO A 352 11.08 15.95 -9.70
C PRO A 352 10.51 16.18 -8.29
N ARG A 353 11.13 17.09 -7.54
CA ARG A 353 10.72 17.46 -6.18
C ARG A 353 9.29 18.02 -6.14
N GLU A 354 8.95 18.94 -7.03
CA GLU A 354 7.62 19.54 -7.05
C GLU A 354 6.55 18.50 -7.36
N MET A 355 6.81 17.61 -8.34
CA MET A 355 5.90 16.52 -8.69
C MET A 355 5.68 15.55 -7.52
N ALA A 356 6.76 15.14 -6.85
CA ALA A 356 6.69 14.25 -5.70
C ALA A 356 5.92 14.88 -4.53
N ASN A 357 6.22 16.13 -4.18
CA ASN A 357 5.56 16.84 -3.09
C ASN A 357 4.08 17.08 -3.36
N LEU A 358 3.71 17.49 -4.58
CA LEU A 358 2.31 17.74 -4.94
C LEU A 358 1.50 16.45 -4.94
N ALA A 359 2.03 15.36 -5.51
CA ALA A 359 1.36 14.06 -5.51
C ALA A 359 1.18 13.52 -4.09
N TRP A 360 2.23 13.58 -3.27
CA TRP A 360 2.20 13.16 -1.89
C TRP A 360 1.21 14.01 -1.08
N ALA A 361 1.30 15.34 -1.14
CA ALA A 361 0.47 16.24 -0.35
C ALA A 361 -1.02 16.09 -0.66
N SER A 362 -1.40 16.06 -1.95
CA SER A 362 -2.79 15.85 -2.36
C SER A 362 -3.36 14.52 -1.87
N THR A 363 -2.53 13.48 -1.86
CA THR A 363 -2.92 12.14 -1.42
C THR A 363 -3.04 12.07 0.11
N THR A 364 -2.08 12.64 0.84
CA THR A 364 -2.07 12.70 2.31
C THR A 364 -3.25 13.51 2.84
N ALA A 365 -3.61 14.61 2.16
CA ALA A 365 -4.78 15.41 2.49
C ALA A 365 -6.13 14.71 2.18
N GLY A 366 -6.11 13.55 1.51
CA GLY A 366 -7.33 12.84 1.12
C GLY A 366 -8.17 13.57 0.06
N SER A 367 -7.56 14.42 -0.76
CA SER A 367 -8.26 15.20 -1.79
C SER A 367 -8.85 14.31 -2.88
N GLY A 368 -10.11 14.57 -3.25
CA GLY A 368 -10.79 13.90 -4.37
C GLY A 368 -10.19 14.19 -5.76
N GLY A 369 -9.17 15.06 -5.87
CA GLY A 369 -8.44 15.33 -7.12
C GLY A 369 -7.04 14.75 -7.22
N ALA A 370 -6.52 14.10 -6.16
CA ALA A 370 -5.18 13.51 -6.14
C ALA A 370 -4.92 12.54 -7.31
N GLY A 371 -5.89 11.65 -7.62
CA GLY A 371 -5.78 10.71 -8.75
C GLY A 371 -5.77 11.42 -10.12
N ARG A 372 -6.55 12.51 -10.28
CA ARG A 372 -6.52 13.33 -11.52
C ARG A 372 -5.16 13.99 -11.71
N LEU A 373 -4.58 14.51 -10.63
CA LEU A 373 -3.24 15.09 -10.67
C LEU A 373 -2.19 14.03 -11.05
N CYS A 374 -2.19 12.86 -10.39
CA CYS A 374 -1.27 11.77 -10.72
C CYS A 374 -1.31 11.40 -12.21
N ARG A 375 -2.50 11.24 -12.81
CA ARG A 375 -2.60 10.99 -14.26
C ARG A 375 -1.97 12.09 -15.13
N ARG A 376 -2.03 13.35 -14.70
CA ARG A 376 -1.40 14.46 -15.43
C ARG A 376 0.11 14.48 -15.25
N LEU A 377 0.62 14.13 -14.07
CA LEU A 377 2.06 14.08 -13.77
C LEU A 377 2.78 12.96 -14.51
N ALA A 378 2.11 11.84 -14.80
CA ALA A 378 2.74 10.60 -15.28
C ALA A 378 3.69 10.80 -16.47
N ARG A 379 3.24 11.50 -17.52
CA ARG A 379 4.06 11.75 -18.72
C ARG A 379 5.30 12.58 -18.41
N GLN A 380 5.16 13.60 -17.57
CA GLN A 380 6.28 14.48 -17.20
C GLN A 380 7.26 13.74 -16.29
N ALA A 381 6.76 12.96 -15.33
CA ALA A 381 7.59 12.13 -14.46
C ALA A 381 8.43 11.12 -15.26
N VAL A 382 7.84 10.49 -16.28
CA VAL A 382 8.54 9.58 -17.21
C VAL A 382 9.68 10.26 -17.98
N LEU A 383 9.52 11.53 -18.38
CA LEU A 383 10.55 12.30 -19.09
C LEU A 383 11.69 12.74 -18.17
N ARG A 384 11.38 13.00 -16.91
CA ARG A 384 12.30 13.50 -15.88
C ARG A 384 12.87 12.41 -14.99
N LEU A 385 12.57 11.14 -15.25
CA LEU A 385 12.86 10.03 -14.34
C LEU A 385 14.32 9.96 -13.86
N PRO A 386 15.34 10.17 -14.73
CA PRO A 386 16.74 10.18 -14.29
C PRO A 386 17.09 11.33 -13.33
N ASP A 387 16.31 12.42 -13.36
CA ASP A 387 16.51 13.59 -12.51
C ASP A 387 15.92 13.39 -11.10
N PHE A 388 15.10 12.36 -10.88
CA PHE A 388 14.51 12.07 -9.58
C PHE A 388 15.57 11.54 -8.61
N ARG A 389 15.54 12.08 -7.39
CA ARG A 389 16.21 11.44 -6.26
C ARG A 389 15.41 10.22 -5.78
N PRO A 390 16.06 9.22 -5.15
CA PRO A 390 15.40 8.04 -4.59
C PRO A 390 14.13 8.37 -3.80
N GLN A 391 14.23 9.28 -2.83
CA GLN A 391 13.12 9.68 -1.96
C GLN A 391 11.96 10.36 -2.73
N GLU A 392 12.26 11.17 -3.73
CA GLU A 392 11.24 11.86 -4.54
C GLU A 392 10.46 10.84 -5.36
N LEU A 393 11.17 9.87 -5.94
CA LEU A 393 10.54 8.77 -6.68
C LEU A 393 9.72 7.87 -5.74
N SER A 394 10.20 7.58 -4.53
CA SER A 394 9.43 6.85 -3.51
C SER A 394 8.13 7.57 -3.14
N ASN A 395 8.19 8.88 -2.87
CA ASN A 395 7.01 9.67 -2.52
C ASN A 395 6.00 9.73 -3.68
N LEU A 396 6.49 9.85 -4.92
CA LEU A 396 5.66 9.81 -6.10
C LEU A 396 4.98 8.45 -6.25
N LEU A 397 5.73 7.34 -6.21
CA LEU A 397 5.17 5.99 -6.35
C LEU A 397 4.19 5.65 -5.22
N TRP A 398 4.46 6.10 -4.00
CA TRP A 398 3.56 5.97 -2.88
C TRP A 398 2.21 6.65 -3.14
N ALA A 399 2.21 7.86 -3.72
CA ALA A 399 1.00 8.56 -4.10
C ALA A 399 0.18 7.81 -5.16
N TYR A 400 0.83 7.24 -6.18
CA TYR A 400 0.16 6.38 -7.17
C TYR A 400 -0.45 5.13 -6.51
N ALA A 401 0.32 4.45 -5.66
CA ALA A 401 -0.14 3.26 -4.94
C ALA A 401 -1.34 3.54 -4.03
N ARG A 402 -1.36 4.70 -3.36
CA ARG A 402 -2.43 5.09 -2.45
C ARG A 402 -3.70 5.55 -3.18
N THR A 403 -3.55 6.20 -4.33
CA THR A 403 -4.67 6.61 -5.20
C THR A 403 -5.20 5.47 -6.07
N GLY A 404 -4.42 4.41 -6.27
CA GLY A 404 -4.75 3.29 -7.15
C GLY A 404 -4.59 3.62 -8.64
N GLU A 405 -3.91 4.72 -8.97
CA GLU A 405 -3.65 5.11 -10.36
C GLU A 405 -2.52 4.25 -10.93
N CYS A 406 -2.74 3.68 -12.11
CA CYS A 406 -1.78 2.79 -12.77
C CYS A 406 -1.37 3.35 -14.12
N ASP A 407 -0.24 4.08 -14.19
CA ASP A 407 0.41 4.42 -15.46
C ASP A 407 1.49 3.38 -15.79
N ARG A 408 1.24 2.57 -16.81
CA ARG A 408 2.12 1.45 -17.17
C ARG A 408 3.52 1.91 -17.60
N ALA A 409 3.65 3.07 -18.22
CA ALA A 409 4.95 3.56 -18.71
C ALA A 409 5.80 4.05 -17.55
N LEU A 410 5.20 4.81 -16.63
CA LEU A 410 5.83 5.25 -15.38
C LEU A 410 6.28 4.03 -14.57
N LEU A 411 5.37 3.09 -14.26
CA LEU A 411 5.70 1.95 -13.41
C LEU A 411 6.81 1.07 -13.99
N ARG A 412 6.77 0.79 -15.29
CA ARG A 412 7.83 0.00 -15.96
C ARG A 412 9.18 0.70 -15.94
N ARG A 413 9.23 2.01 -16.21
CA ARG A 413 10.51 2.74 -16.20
C ARG A 413 11.01 2.96 -14.77
N SER A 414 10.14 3.27 -13.82
CA SER A 414 10.49 3.36 -12.40
C SER A 414 11.01 2.03 -11.86
N ALA A 415 10.47 0.89 -12.29
CA ALA A 415 11.00 -0.42 -11.92
C ALA A 415 12.43 -0.64 -12.44
N ARG A 416 12.74 -0.19 -13.67
CA ARG A 416 14.11 -0.28 -14.22
C ARG A 416 15.08 0.63 -13.49
N GLU A 417 14.66 1.88 -13.24
CA GLU A 417 15.44 2.85 -12.45
C GLU A 417 15.70 2.31 -11.04
N ALA A 418 14.69 1.65 -10.46
CA ALA A 418 14.80 1.03 -9.15
C ALA A 418 15.81 -0.11 -9.09
N VAL A 419 15.88 -0.94 -10.14
CA VAL A 419 16.93 -1.95 -10.28
C VAL A 419 18.30 -1.30 -10.41
N ALA A 420 18.43 -0.27 -11.25
CA ALA A 420 19.72 0.38 -11.52
C ALA A 420 20.30 1.07 -10.28
N ARG A 421 19.44 1.60 -9.40
CA ARG A 421 19.82 2.46 -8.27
C ARG A 421 19.47 1.87 -6.91
N SER A 422 19.30 0.54 -6.84
CA SER A 422 18.90 -0.18 -5.62
C SER A 422 19.80 0.14 -4.42
N LYS A 423 21.09 0.39 -4.68
CA LYS A 423 22.12 0.71 -3.67
C LYS A 423 22.01 2.12 -3.08
N GLU A 424 21.42 3.08 -3.81
CA GLU A 424 21.33 4.49 -3.38
C GLU A 424 20.22 4.75 -2.35
N HIS A 425 19.46 3.72 -1.99
CA HIS A 425 18.24 3.86 -1.21
C HIS A 425 18.51 3.80 0.28
N THR A 426 17.74 4.59 1.04
CA THR A 426 17.59 4.34 2.47
C THR A 426 16.74 3.10 2.69
N ASP A 427 16.84 2.48 3.87
CA ASP A 427 16.03 1.30 4.21
C ASP A 427 14.53 1.59 4.14
N HIS A 428 14.12 2.77 4.61
CA HIS A 428 12.77 3.29 4.45
C HIS A 428 12.36 3.44 2.98
N GLY A 429 13.25 3.94 2.12
CA GLY A 429 13.02 4.09 0.69
C GLY A 429 12.79 2.75 0.00
N LEU A 430 13.59 1.73 0.37
CA LEU A 430 13.46 0.36 -0.14
C LEU A 430 12.11 -0.26 0.26
N ALA A 431 11.73 -0.15 1.54
CA ALA A 431 10.44 -0.65 2.03
C ALA A 431 9.25 0.03 1.35
N ASN A 432 9.29 1.36 1.18
CA ASN A 432 8.24 2.10 0.48
C ASN A 432 8.12 1.71 -1.00
N TRP A 433 9.23 1.43 -1.66
CA TRP A 433 9.21 0.91 -3.03
C TRP A 433 8.58 -0.48 -3.10
N ALA A 434 9.04 -1.41 -2.26
CA ALA A 434 8.45 -2.74 -2.19
C ALA A 434 6.92 -2.64 -1.98
N TRP A 435 6.49 -1.82 -1.01
CA TRP A 435 5.07 -1.59 -0.76
C TRP A 435 4.34 -1.01 -1.98
N SER A 436 4.89 0.04 -2.60
CA SER A 436 4.23 0.74 -3.71
C SER A 436 4.07 -0.17 -4.94
N PHE A 437 5.11 -0.91 -5.30
CA PHE A 437 5.07 -1.85 -6.43
C PHE A 437 4.18 -3.06 -6.14
N ALA A 438 4.18 -3.59 -4.91
CA ALA A 438 3.25 -4.66 -4.51
C ALA A 438 1.80 -4.19 -4.52
N LYS A 439 1.53 -2.98 -4.02
CA LYS A 439 0.18 -2.40 -3.96
C LYS A 439 -0.41 -2.13 -5.34
N LEU A 440 0.45 -1.75 -6.30
CA LEU A 440 0.10 -1.53 -7.70
C LEU A 440 0.16 -2.80 -8.56
N GLU A 441 0.43 -3.95 -7.95
CA GLU A 441 0.47 -5.27 -8.60
C GLU A 441 1.47 -5.32 -9.78
N VAL A 442 2.64 -4.72 -9.57
CA VAL A 442 3.72 -4.70 -10.58
C VAL A 442 4.58 -5.95 -10.48
N GLU A 443 4.33 -6.90 -11.37
CA GLU A 443 5.06 -8.17 -11.46
C GLU A 443 6.27 -8.03 -12.40
N THR A 444 7.40 -7.53 -11.89
CA THR A 444 8.68 -7.46 -12.63
C THR A 444 9.75 -8.27 -11.91
N PRO A 445 10.15 -9.46 -12.40
CA PRO A 445 11.07 -10.36 -11.69
C PRO A 445 12.41 -9.72 -11.33
N ASP A 446 12.98 -8.89 -12.21
CA ASP A 446 14.28 -8.23 -11.97
C ASP A 446 14.23 -7.23 -10.81
N LEU A 447 13.14 -6.46 -10.75
CA LEU A 447 12.86 -5.54 -9.65
C LEU A 447 12.80 -6.28 -8.32
N TRP A 448 12.01 -7.35 -8.27
CA TRP A 448 11.83 -8.14 -7.05
C TRP A 448 13.09 -8.88 -6.63
N ARG A 449 13.93 -9.31 -7.57
CA ARG A 449 15.27 -9.84 -7.28
C ARG A 449 16.19 -8.77 -6.68
N ALA A 450 16.21 -7.57 -7.24
CA ALA A 450 17.01 -6.46 -6.70
C ALA A 450 16.55 -6.05 -5.30
N ILE A 451 15.24 -5.87 -5.10
CA ILE A 451 14.66 -5.56 -3.77
C ILE A 451 14.99 -6.66 -2.77
N ALA A 452 14.84 -7.94 -3.14
CA ALA A 452 15.15 -9.06 -2.27
C ALA A 452 16.64 -9.11 -1.89
N ALA A 453 17.55 -8.87 -2.83
CA ALA A 453 18.98 -8.85 -2.56
C ALA A 453 19.38 -7.73 -1.58
N GLU A 454 18.90 -6.50 -1.81
CA GLU A 454 19.17 -5.38 -0.91
C GLU A 454 18.53 -5.57 0.47
N ALA A 455 17.29 -6.06 0.53
CA ALA A 455 16.62 -6.34 1.79
C ALA A 455 17.35 -7.42 2.60
N ALA A 456 17.85 -8.48 1.93
CA ALA A 456 18.64 -9.52 2.58
C ALA A 456 19.95 -8.97 3.15
N ALA A 457 20.64 -8.09 2.42
CA ALA A 457 21.91 -7.52 2.83
C ALA A 457 21.79 -6.55 4.01
N ARG A 458 20.63 -5.90 4.18
CA ARG A 458 20.41 -4.82 5.14
C ARG A 458 19.46 -5.18 6.28
N ALA A 459 18.87 -6.38 6.27
CA ALA A 459 17.83 -6.80 7.21
C ALA A 459 18.14 -6.48 8.68
N GLY A 460 19.39 -6.67 9.11
CA GLY A 460 19.82 -6.40 10.50
C GLY A 460 19.79 -4.93 10.93
N GLY A 461 19.80 -3.97 9.99
CA GLY A 461 19.73 -2.53 10.25
C GLY A 461 18.33 -1.93 10.09
N MET A 462 17.41 -2.66 9.47
CA MET A 462 16.05 -2.19 9.22
C MET A 462 15.24 -2.12 10.51
N ASN A 463 14.39 -1.10 10.63
CA ASN A 463 13.47 -1.00 11.76
C ASN A 463 12.24 -1.94 11.58
N PRO A 464 11.44 -2.19 12.64
CA PRO A 464 10.27 -3.06 12.59
C PRO A 464 9.29 -2.78 11.45
N GLN A 465 8.99 -1.51 11.21
CA GLN A 465 8.03 -1.09 10.18
C GLN A 465 8.56 -1.42 8.78
N GLU A 466 9.84 -1.18 8.53
CA GLU A 466 10.49 -1.46 7.26
C GLU A 466 10.52 -2.96 6.96
N ILE A 467 10.83 -3.79 7.97
CA ILE A 467 10.83 -5.25 7.85
C ILE A 467 9.42 -5.76 7.54
N ALA A 468 8.44 -5.35 8.35
CA ALA A 468 7.05 -5.79 8.19
C ALA A 468 6.47 -5.37 6.84
N THR A 469 6.76 -4.14 6.39
CA THR A 469 6.31 -3.60 5.10
C THR A 469 6.92 -4.36 3.92
N THR A 470 8.21 -4.69 4.00
CA THR A 470 8.92 -5.44 2.95
C THR A 470 8.43 -6.88 2.86
N LEU A 471 8.26 -7.56 4.01
CA LEU A 471 7.66 -8.90 4.06
C LEU A 471 6.23 -8.90 3.52
N TRP A 472 5.41 -7.91 3.90
CA TRP A 472 4.07 -7.75 3.38
C TRP A 472 4.06 -7.61 1.85
N ALA A 473 4.98 -6.83 1.29
CA ALA A 473 5.10 -6.66 -0.16
C ALA A 473 5.44 -7.99 -0.86
N PHE A 474 6.36 -8.78 -0.32
CA PHE A 474 6.67 -10.12 -0.86
C PHE A 474 5.48 -11.07 -0.76
N GLY A 475 4.77 -11.07 0.37
CA GLY A 475 3.58 -11.90 0.56
C GLY A 475 2.42 -11.51 -0.36
N ARG A 476 2.23 -10.21 -0.61
CA ARG A 476 1.15 -9.68 -1.47
C ARG A 476 1.23 -10.19 -2.91
N LEU A 477 2.44 -10.33 -3.45
CA LEU A 477 2.69 -10.80 -4.81
C LEU A 477 3.20 -12.24 -4.90
N ALA A 478 3.23 -12.97 -3.77
CA ALA A 478 3.76 -14.33 -3.69
C ALA A 478 5.13 -14.49 -4.38
N VAL A 479 6.03 -13.51 -4.18
CA VAL A 479 7.32 -13.44 -4.87
C VAL A 479 8.20 -14.63 -4.47
N SER A 480 8.50 -15.51 -5.43
CA SER A 480 9.24 -16.75 -5.21
C SER A 480 10.76 -16.60 -5.17
N THR A 481 11.31 -15.46 -5.60
CA THR A 481 12.76 -15.25 -5.78
C THR A 481 13.52 -14.93 -4.49
N GLY A 482 12.87 -14.97 -3.31
CA GLY A 482 13.36 -14.33 -2.09
C GLY A 482 13.61 -15.25 -0.90
N HIS A 483 13.93 -16.55 -1.07
CA HIS A 483 14.12 -17.42 0.11
C HIS A 483 15.20 -16.88 1.07
N ALA A 484 16.36 -16.46 0.56
CA ALA A 484 17.39 -15.82 1.39
C ALA A 484 16.94 -14.50 2.04
N ALA A 485 16.18 -13.67 1.31
CA ALA A 485 15.64 -12.43 1.84
C ALA A 485 14.59 -12.66 2.93
N LEU A 486 13.74 -13.67 2.75
CA LEU A 486 12.76 -14.10 3.73
C LEU A 486 13.44 -14.60 5.01
N GLU A 487 14.47 -15.44 4.89
CA GLU A 487 15.25 -15.91 6.05
C GLU A 487 15.93 -14.75 6.79
N ALA A 488 16.59 -13.85 6.06
CA ALA A 488 17.27 -12.69 6.66
C ALA A 488 16.30 -11.72 7.36
N LEU A 489 15.21 -11.35 6.68
CA LEU A 489 14.17 -10.47 7.24
C LEU A 489 13.42 -11.15 8.40
N ALA A 490 13.16 -12.45 8.32
CA ALA A 490 12.52 -13.19 9.40
C ALA A 490 13.43 -13.29 10.63
N GLY A 491 14.73 -13.54 10.43
CA GLY A 491 15.72 -13.54 11.52
C GLY A 491 15.84 -12.17 12.19
N ALA A 492 15.90 -11.09 11.41
CA ALA A 492 15.91 -9.73 11.94
C ALA A 492 14.60 -9.38 12.67
N ALA A 493 13.45 -9.76 12.11
CA ALA A 493 12.15 -9.60 12.77
C ALA A 493 12.07 -10.39 14.07
N GLU A 494 12.65 -11.59 14.13
CA GLU A 494 12.63 -12.43 15.34
C GLU A 494 13.44 -11.79 16.46
N ALA A 495 14.66 -11.32 16.14
CA ALA A 495 15.53 -10.62 17.07
C ALA A 495 14.90 -9.28 17.55
N GLY A 496 14.23 -8.57 16.65
CA GLY A 496 13.61 -7.27 16.91
C GLY A 496 12.17 -7.32 17.40
N ALA A 497 11.52 -8.49 17.49
CA ALA A 497 10.07 -8.61 17.68
C ALA A 497 9.53 -7.82 18.89
N ALA A 498 10.35 -7.64 19.93
CA ALA A 498 9.99 -6.88 21.13
C ALA A 498 9.62 -5.41 20.84
N THR A 499 10.21 -4.79 19.81
CA THR A 499 9.99 -3.37 19.49
C THR A 499 8.90 -3.15 18.43
N PHE A 500 8.33 -4.22 17.87
CA PHE A 500 7.30 -4.11 16.84
C PHE A 500 6.01 -3.49 17.39
N ALA A 501 5.40 -2.63 16.58
CA ALA A 501 4.04 -2.16 16.84
C ALA A 501 3.01 -3.26 16.50
N PRO A 502 1.78 -3.17 17.05
CA PRO A 502 0.70 -4.12 16.75
C PRO A 502 0.49 -4.40 15.26
N GLN A 503 0.48 -3.35 14.44
CA GLN A 503 0.29 -3.45 12.99
C GLN A 503 1.45 -4.21 12.32
N ASP A 504 2.70 -3.96 12.74
CA ASP A 504 3.88 -4.60 12.17
C ASP A 504 3.89 -6.11 12.45
N LEU A 505 3.47 -6.51 13.66
CA LEU A 505 3.32 -7.92 14.03
C LEU A 505 2.27 -8.63 13.17
N ALA A 506 1.11 -8.01 12.99
CA ALA A 506 0.03 -8.57 12.18
C ALA A 506 0.42 -8.68 10.70
N ASN A 507 1.05 -7.64 10.14
CA ASN A 507 1.55 -7.64 8.76
C ASN A 507 2.62 -8.70 8.55
N THR A 508 3.54 -8.85 9.50
CA THR A 508 4.61 -9.86 9.44
C THR A 508 4.02 -11.26 9.47
N ALA A 509 3.12 -11.56 10.42
CA ALA A 509 2.46 -12.87 10.49
C ALA A 509 1.66 -13.19 9.21
N TRP A 510 0.91 -12.20 8.70
CA TRP A 510 0.16 -12.35 7.46
C TRP A 510 1.08 -12.63 6.27
N ALA A 511 2.20 -11.91 6.16
CA ALA A 511 3.19 -12.11 5.11
C ALA A 511 3.77 -13.53 5.13
N LEU A 512 4.14 -14.03 6.32
CA LEU A 512 4.60 -15.41 6.48
C LEU A 512 3.54 -16.42 6.01
N ALA A 513 2.27 -16.19 6.35
CA ALA A 513 1.17 -17.04 5.93
C ALA A 513 0.97 -17.00 4.41
N ALA A 514 1.00 -15.82 3.79
CA ALA A 514 0.88 -15.64 2.34
C ALA A 514 2.04 -16.33 1.59
N LEU A 515 3.26 -16.24 2.12
CA LEU A 515 4.46 -16.90 1.57
C LEU A 515 4.54 -18.39 1.92
N SER A 516 3.58 -18.93 2.67
CA SER A 516 3.61 -20.32 3.18
C SER A 516 4.89 -20.64 3.98
N ALA A 517 5.44 -19.66 4.69
CA ALA A 517 6.72 -19.69 5.39
C ALA A 517 6.64 -20.37 6.77
N ALA A 518 6.03 -21.57 6.83
CA ALA A 518 5.83 -22.31 8.08
C ALA A 518 7.14 -22.75 8.78
N GLY A 519 8.30 -22.64 8.10
CA GLY A 519 9.61 -22.90 8.68
C GLY A 519 10.05 -21.86 9.72
N GLN A 520 9.43 -20.67 9.73
CA GLN A 520 9.77 -19.55 10.63
C GLN A 520 9.10 -19.67 12.00
N ALA A 521 9.24 -20.83 12.64
CA ALA A 521 8.59 -21.13 13.92
C ALA A 521 9.11 -20.26 15.09
N GLY A 522 10.38 -19.85 15.05
CA GLY A 522 10.97 -18.92 16.02
C GLY A 522 10.28 -17.57 16.03
N LEU A 523 10.25 -16.91 14.87
CA LEU A 523 9.54 -15.66 14.64
C LEU A 523 8.06 -15.73 15.02
N LEU A 524 7.33 -16.80 14.66
CA LEU A 524 5.92 -16.94 15.06
C LEU A 524 5.74 -16.97 16.59
N ARG A 525 6.62 -17.66 17.32
CA ARG A 525 6.61 -17.63 18.79
C ARG A 525 6.96 -16.24 19.34
N ALA A 526 7.90 -15.53 18.72
CA ALA A 526 8.25 -14.16 19.11
C ALA A 526 7.06 -13.21 18.92
N ILE A 527 6.37 -13.29 17.77
CA ILE A 527 5.15 -12.54 17.48
C ILE A 527 4.05 -12.86 18.51
N ALA A 528 3.78 -14.13 18.78
CA ALA A 528 2.76 -14.54 19.75
C ALA A 528 3.04 -14.00 21.15
N ARG A 529 4.28 -14.14 21.63
CA ARG A 529 4.71 -13.60 22.94
C ARG A 529 4.54 -12.09 23.01
N ARG A 530 5.02 -11.35 22.01
CA ARG A 530 4.91 -9.90 21.98
C ARG A 530 3.47 -9.42 21.91
N ALA A 531 2.65 -10.03 21.05
CA ALA A 531 1.24 -9.67 20.91
C ALA A 531 0.45 -9.93 22.20
N THR A 532 0.70 -11.05 22.86
CA THR A 532 0.08 -11.38 24.15
C THR A 532 0.53 -10.40 25.24
N ALA A 533 1.83 -10.09 25.32
CA ALA A 533 2.38 -9.14 26.29
C ALA A 533 1.89 -7.70 26.08
N ALA A 534 1.64 -7.29 24.83
CA ALA A 534 1.07 -5.98 24.52
C ALA A 534 -0.39 -5.83 24.98
N GLY A 535 -1.11 -6.96 25.10
CA GLY A 535 -2.56 -6.99 25.17
C GLY A 535 -3.21 -6.72 23.79
N LEU A 536 -4.16 -7.58 23.39
CA LEU A 536 -4.82 -7.44 22.09
C LEU A 536 -5.75 -6.22 21.99
N ALA A 537 -6.08 -5.58 23.10
CA ALA A 537 -6.80 -4.31 23.11
C ALA A 537 -6.03 -3.16 22.42
N ALA A 538 -4.69 -3.25 22.37
CA ALA A 538 -3.84 -2.30 21.65
C ALA A 538 -3.86 -2.50 20.13
N PHE A 539 -4.43 -3.61 19.65
CA PHE A 539 -4.56 -3.94 18.23
C PHE A 539 -5.92 -3.49 17.70
N GLY A 540 -5.93 -3.02 16.44
CA GLY A 540 -7.14 -2.92 15.65
C GLY A 540 -7.77 -4.30 15.44
N THR A 541 -9.09 -4.35 15.29
CA THR A 541 -9.83 -5.62 15.11
C THR A 541 -9.35 -6.42 13.90
N GLN A 542 -9.03 -5.72 12.80
CA GLN A 542 -8.46 -6.30 11.60
C GLN A 542 -7.12 -7.00 11.86
N GLU A 543 -6.26 -6.43 12.71
CA GLU A 543 -4.93 -6.95 13.04
C GLU A 543 -5.05 -8.22 13.89
N VAL A 544 -5.96 -8.22 14.86
CA VAL A 544 -6.25 -9.42 15.68
C VAL A 544 -6.78 -10.56 14.82
N ALA A 545 -7.75 -10.28 13.94
CA ALA A 545 -8.27 -11.28 13.01
C ALA A 545 -7.21 -11.77 12.02
N GLY A 546 -6.33 -10.88 11.56
CA GLY A 546 -5.18 -11.19 10.71
C GLY A 546 -4.19 -12.13 11.39
N LEU A 547 -3.85 -11.88 12.66
CA LEU A 547 -3.00 -12.76 13.47
C LEU A 547 -3.62 -14.15 13.61
N ALA A 548 -4.89 -14.24 14.00
CA ALA A 548 -5.59 -15.51 14.15
C ALA A 548 -5.59 -16.31 12.84
N TRP A 549 -5.91 -15.65 11.73
CA TRP A 549 -5.90 -16.26 10.40
C TRP A 549 -4.50 -16.74 10.00
N ALA A 550 -3.47 -15.92 10.21
CA ALA A 550 -2.09 -16.25 9.83
C ALA A 550 -1.57 -17.49 10.55
N PHE A 551 -1.76 -17.56 11.88
CA PHE A 551 -1.38 -18.72 12.68
C PHE A 551 -2.12 -19.98 12.23
N ALA A 552 -3.42 -19.88 11.99
CA ALA A 552 -4.22 -21.00 11.51
C ALA A 552 -3.86 -21.48 10.09
N ALA A 553 -3.52 -20.54 9.19
CA ALA A 553 -3.08 -20.83 7.83
C ALA A 553 -1.74 -21.56 7.83
N LEU A 554 -0.81 -21.15 8.69
CA LEU A 554 0.50 -21.79 8.87
C LEU A 554 0.43 -23.10 9.68
N GLY A 555 -0.70 -23.37 10.35
CA GLY A 555 -0.82 -24.49 11.28
C GLY A 555 0.06 -24.31 12.52
N ALA A 556 0.35 -23.06 12.89
CA ALA A 556 1.12 -22.71 14.07
C ALA A 556 0.17 -22.61 15.26
N GLU A 557 0.36 -23.47 16.24
CA GLU A 557 -0.43 -23.50 17.47
C GLU A 557 0.31 -22.76 18.59
N ASP A 558 -0.25 -21.62 19.03
CA ASP A 558 0.18 -20.92 20.24
C ASP A 558 -1.05 -20.70 21.15
N GLN A 559 -1.15 -21.49 22.22
CA GLN A 559 -2.33 -21.48 23.09
C GLN A 559 -2.53 -20.14 23.79
N GLY A 560 -1.45 -19.41 24.12
CA GLY A 560 -1.53 -18.12 24.81
C GLY A 560 -2.16 -17.06 23.91
N LEU A 561 -1.62 -16.91 22.69
CA LEU A 561 -2.17 -15.98 21.70
C LEU A 561 -3.62 -16.31 21.36
N LEU A 562 -3.94 -17.59 21.13
CA LEU A 562 -5.28 -18.00 20.72
C LEU A 562 -6.34 -17.76 21.80
N ARG A 563 -5.98 -17.95 23.09
CA ARG A 563 -6.86 -17.58 24.22
C ARG A 563 -7.05 -16.07 24.28
N ALA A 564 -5.97 -15.29 24.15
CA ALA A 564 -6.07 -13.84 24.12
C ALA A 564 -6.97 -13.35 22.97
N VAL A 565 -6.85 -13.94 21.77
CA VAL A 565 -7.74 -13.65 20.62
C VAL A 565 -9.20 -13.98 20.96
N ALA A 566 -9.45 -15.11 21.62
CA ALA A 566 -10.80 -15.52 22.00
C ALA A 566 -11.41 -14.55 23.02
N GLU A 567 -10.66 -14.16 24.04
CA GLU A 567 -11.06 -13.20 25.06
C GLU A 567 -11.33 -11.81 24.47
N ASP A 568 -10.44 -11.33 23.60
CA ASP A 568 -10.60 -10.05 22.91
C ASP A 568 -11.81 -10.05 21.97
N ALA A 569 -11.98 -11.11 21.19
CA ALA A 569 -13.13 -11.27 20.30
C ALA A 569 -14.45 -11.30 21.08
N VAL A 570 -14.50 -11.88 22.29
CA VAL A 570 -15.68 -11.84 23.17
C VAL A 570 -15.88 -10.42 23.72
N SER A 571 -14.83 -9.81 24.24
CA SER A 571 -14.91 -8.55 24.98
C SER A 571 -15.24 -7.36 24.07
N ARG A 572 -14.63 -7.33 22.88
CA ARG A 572 -14.83 -6.27 21.87
C ARG A 572 -15.68 -6.73 20.70
N THR A 573 -16.47 -7.81 20.83
CA THR A 573 -17.21 -8.42 19.71
C THR A 573 -17.84 -7.33 18.84
N ALA A 574 -18.56 -6.36 19.44
CA ALA A 574 -19.32 -5.30 18.77
C ALA A 574 -18.51 -4.40 17.80
N HIS A 575 -17.19 -4.28 18.02
CA HIS A 575 -16.31 -3.45 17.19
C HIS A 575 -15.79 -4.18 15.95
N TYR A 576 -15.81 -5.51 15.97
CA TYR A 576 -15.34 -6.31 14.84
C TYR A 576 -16.31 -6.26 13.66
N GLN A 577 -15.75 -6.21 12.46
CA GLN A 577 -16.51 -6.43 11.24
C GLN A 577 -16.89 -7.91 11.10
N PRO A 578 -18.01 -8.22 10.41
CA PRO A 578 -18.45 -9.58 10.17
C PRO A 578 -17.35 -10.52 9.64
N GLN A 579 -16.61 -10.05 8.63
CA GLN A 579 -15.53 -10.79 7.98
C GLN A 579 -14.36 -11.11 8.94
N GLU A 580 -14.07 -10.22 9.88
CA GLU A 580 -13.01 -10.38 10.88
C GLU A 580 -13.39 -11.47 11.89
N LEU A 581 -14.63 -11.44 12.39
CA LEU A 581 -15.16 -12.49 13.27
C LEU A 581 -15.21 -13.86 12.56
N ALA A 582 -15.56 -13.87 11.27
CA ALA A 582 -15.53 -15.08 10.47
C ALA A 582 -14.13 -15.66 10.32
N ASN A 583 -13.10 -14.82 10.14
CA ASN A 583 -11.71 -15.23 10.08
C ASN A 583 -11.23 -15.84 11.41
N ILE A 584 -11.59 -15.23 12.55
CA ILE A 584 -11.27 -15.75 13.88
C ILE A 584 -11.95 -17.11 14.11
N ALA A 585 -13.24 -17.22 13.79
CA ALA A 585 -13.97 -18.48 13.93
C ALA A 585 -13.35 -19.59 13.05
N TRP A 586 -13.00 -19.26 11.81
CA TRP A 586 -12.29 -20.17 10.92
C TRP A 586 -10.95 -20.61 11.50
N ALA A 587 -10.17 -19.68 12.07
CA ALA A 587 -8.88 -19.96 12.67
C ALA A 587 -8.99 -20.98 13.82
N PHE A 588 -9.96 -20.79 14.72
CA PHE A 588 -10.20 -21.73 15.82
C PHE A 588 -10.61 -23.12 15.32
N ALA A 589 -11.49 -23.18 14.31
CA ALA A 589 -11.87 -24.46 13.70
C ALA A 589 -10.69 -25.15 12.98
N ALA A 590 -9.82 -24.36 12.32
CA ALA A 590 -8.69 -24.87 11.56
C ALA A 590 -7.55 -25.42 12.42
N LEU A 591 -7.41 -24.90 13.64
CA LEU A 591 -6.47 -25.37 14.68
C LEU A 591 -7.14 -26.35 15.67
N GLY A 592 -8.40 -26.73 15.45
CA GLY A 592 -9.10 -27.72 16.28
C GLY A 592 -9.42 -27.27 17.71
N LEU A 593 -9.40 -25.96 17.97
CA LEU A 593 -9.69 -25.39 19.28
C LEU A 593 -11.19 -25.41 19.56
N ARG A 594 -11.55 -25.71 20.81
CA ARG A 594 -12.94 -25.79 21.26
C ARG A 594 -13.31 -24.59 22.15
N GLU A 595 -13.12 -23.37 21.65
CA GLU A 595 -13.49 -22.14 22.36
C GLU A 595 -14.98 -21.84 22.22
N GLY A 596 -15.80 -22.60 22.95
CA GLY A 596 -17.25 -22.54 22.83
C GLY A 596 -17.86 -21.18 23.14
N ALA A 597 -17.26 -20.39 24.05
CA ALA A 597 -17.77 -19.07 24.43
C ALA A 597 -17.53 -18.01 23.34
N ALA A 598 -16.32 -17.94 22.78
CA ALA A 598 -15.99 -17.01 21.71
C ALA A 598 -16.79 -17.27 20.44
N VAL A 599 -16.88 -18.54 20.02
CA VAL A 599 -17.69 -18.91 18.85
C VAL A 599 -19.18 -18.61 19.06
N ARG A 600 -19.70 -18.73 20.30
CA ARG A 600 -21.07 -18.31 20.65
C ARG A 600 -21.27 -16.79 20.56
N ALA A 601 -20.29 -16.00 21.02
CA ALA A 601 -20.36 -14.54 20.96
C ALA A 601 -20.34 -14.05 19.50
N ILE A 602 -19.38 -14.55 18.72
CA ILE A 602 -19.25 -14.32 17.28
C ILE A 602 -20.57 -14.65 16.55
N ALA A 603 -21.12 -15.85 16.78
CA ALA A 603 -22.35 -16.29 16.14
C ALA A 603 -23.56 -15.37 16.45
N ARG A 604 -23.70 -14.94 17.71
CA ARG A 604 -24.79 -14.04 18.13
C ARG A 604 -24.69 -12.68 17.45
N GLN A 605 -23.50 -12.11 17.39
CA GLN A 605 -23.31 -10.79 16.79
C GLN A 605 -23.54 -10.79 15.28
N LEU A 606 -22.96 -11.76 14.57
CA LEU A 606 -23.17 -11.88 13.12
C LEU A 606 -24.65 -12.02 12.78
N ALA A 607 -25.37 -12.85 13.53
CA ALA A 607 -26.82 -12.99 13.36
C ALA A 607 -27.57 -11.66 13.59
N ALA A 608 -27.19 -10.90 14.62
CA ALA A 608 -27.78 -9.59 14.90
C ALA A 608 -27.47 -8.56 13.78
N GLY A 609 -26.23 -8.49 13.31
CA GLY A 609 -25.83 -7.59 12.23
C GLY A 609 -26.54 -7.89 10.91
N LEU A 610 -26.59 -9.16 10.52
CA LEU A 610 -27.25 -9.60 9.29
C LEU A 610 -28.77 -9.43 9.33
N SER A 611 -29.40 -9.63 10.49
CA SER A 611 -30.83 -9.37 10.65
C SER A 611 -31.17 -7.89 10.41
N ARG A 612 -30.28 -6.96 10.80
CA ARG A 612 -30.41 -5.53 10.51
C ARG A 612 -30.13 -5.19 9.04
N LEU A 613 -29.22 -5.90 8.38
CA LEU A 613 -28.95 -5.72 6.95
C LEU A 613 -30.13 -6.19 6.10
N GLY A 614 -30.72 -7.34 6.43
CA GLY A 614 -31.87 -7.89 5.70
C GLY A 614 -33.16 -7.08 5.83
N SER A 615 -33.29 -6.21 6.85
CA SER A 615 -34.44 -5.30 6.99
C SER A 615 -34.28 -3.97 6.26
N ARG A 616 -33.09 -3.68 5.70
CA ARG A 616 -32.81 -2.45 4.95
C ARG A 616 -32.95 -2.69 3.45
N THR A 617 -34.05 -2.20 2.86
CA THR A 617 -34.38 -2.35 1.44
C THR A 617 -33.50 -1.53 0.49
N SER A 618 -32.61 -0.67 1.00
CA SER A 618 -31.78 0.27 0.22
C SER A 618 -30.30 -0.14 0.04
N LEU A 619 -29.87 -1.29 0.58
CA LEU A 619 -28.47 -1.71 0.51
C LEU A 619 -28.07 -2.32 -0.83
N ARG A 620 -26.78 -2.24 -1.17
CA ARG A 620 -26.27 -2.84 -2.40
C ARG A 620 -26.26 -4.37 -2.27
N PRO A 621 -26.65 -5.12 -3.30
CA PRO A 621 -26.69 -6.58 -3.23
C PRO A 621 -25.36 -7.25 -2.86
N ALA A 622 -24.22 -6.64 -3.20
CA ALA A 622 -22.89 -7.14 -2.84
C ALA A 622 -22.67 -7.19 -1.32
N GLU A 623 -23.11 -6.18 -0.58
CA GLU A 623 -22.95 -6.08 0.89
C GLU A 623 -23.77 -7.16 1.60
N LEU A 624 -24.98 -7.44 1.10
CA LEU A 624 -25.83 -8.52 1.60
C LEU A 624 -25.19 -9.90 1.38
N MET A 625 -24.61 -10.12 0.20
CA MET A 625 -23.98 -11.40 -0.17
C MET A 625 -22.71 -11.67 0.63
N GLU A 626 -21.88 -10.64 0.85
CA GLU A 626 -20.68 -10.72 1.69
C GLU A 626 -21.05 -11.12 3.13
N GLY A 627 -22.02 -10.43 3.72
CA GLY A 627 -22.49 -10.77 5.06
C GLY A 627 -23.05 -12.20 5.19
N ALA A 628 -23.79 -12.68 4.18
CA ALA A 628 -24.27 -14.07 4.19
C ALA A 628 -23.12 -15.08 4.09
N SER A 629 -22.08 -14.78 3.30
CA SER A 629 -20.86 -15.59 3.22
C SER A 629 -20.16 -15.69 4.57
N ASP A 630 -20.05 -14.58 5.31
CA ASP A 630 -19.45 -14.55 6.64
C ASP A 630 -20.22 -15.40 7.66
N ALA A 631 -21.54 -15.29 7.69
CA ALA A 631 -22.35 -16.15 8.56
C ALA A 631 -22.26 -17.63 8.20
N LEU A 632 -22.17 -17.97 6.91
CA LEU A 632 -21.96 -19.36 6.48
C LEU A 632 -20.58 -19.88 6.91
N ALA A 633 -19.53 -19.05 6.85
CA ALA A 633 -18.21 -19.39 7.35
C ALA A 633 -18.22 -19.64 8.87
N VAL A 634 -18.94 -18.82 9.64
CA VAL A 634 -19.12 -19.04 11.08
C VAL A 634 -19.98 -20.26 11.38
N ALA A 635 -21.04 -20.52 10.63
CA ALA A 635 -21.83 -21.74 10.76
C ALA A 635 -20.98 -22.99 10.52
N TRP A 636 -20.12 -22.96 9.50
CA TRP A 636 -19.16 -24.03 9.24
C TRP A 636 -18.19 -24.21 10.43
N ALA A 637 -17.58 -23.12 10.91
CA ALA A 637 -16.64 -23.17 12.03
C ALA A 637 -17.31 -23.68 13.32
N ALA A 638 -18.51 -23.17 13.63
CA ALA A 638 -19.33 -23.56 14.77
C ALA A 638 -19.64 -25.07 14.78
N ARG A 639 -19.91 -25.66 13.62
CA ARG A 639 -20.09 -27.11 13.49
C ARG A 639 -18.79 -27.85 13.81
N PHE A 640 -17.66 -27.38 13.29
CA PHE A 640 -16.36 -28.02 13.48
C PHE A 640 -15.91 -28.02 14.94
N VAL A 641 -16.12 -26.93 15.67
CA VAL A 641 -15.80 -26.82 17.10
C VAL A 641 -16.84 -27.48 18.01
N GLY A 642 -17.99 -27.91 17.46
CA GLY A 642 -19.03 -28.63 18.18
C GLY A 642 -20.01 -27.73 18.97
N LEU A 643 -20.35 -26.55 18.46
CA LEU A 643 -21.29 -25.63 19.08
C LEU A 643 -22.68 -26.27 19.31
N ARG A 644 -23.18 -26.24 20.55
CA ARG A 644 -24.47 -26.84 20.94
C ARG A 644 -25.65 -25.85 21.12
N SER A 645 -25.43 -24.54 20.95
CA SER A 645 -26.48 -23.53 21.21
C SER A 645 -27.53 -23.52 20.10
N ARG A 646 -28.73 -24.05 20.38
CA ARG A 646 -29.88 -24.04 19.45
C ARG A 646 -30.31 -22.62 19.07
N ALA A 647 -30.26 -21.68 20.01
CA ALA A 647 -30.58 -20.28 19.77
C ALA A 647 -29.62 -19.64 18.76
N ALA A 648 -28.30 -19.84 18.91
CA ALA A 648 -27.30 -19.31 17.97
C ALA A 648 -27.46 -19.91 16.57
N TRP A 649 -27.71 -21.22 16.47
CA TRP A 649 -27.99 -21.87 15.18
C TRP A 649 -29.25 -21.33 14.51
N SER A 650 -30.32 -21.11 15.28
CA SER A 650 -31.58 -20.54 14.78
C SER A 650 -31.38 -19.11 14.27
N ALA A 651 -30.67 -18.27 15.04
CA ALA A 651 -30.41 -16.88 14.69
C ALA A 651 -29.59 -16.75 13.40
N LEU A 652 -28.50 -17.52 13.27
CA LEU A 652 -27.68 -17.54 12.06
C LEU A 652 -28.47 -18.06 10.84
N ARG A 653 -29.29 -19.12 11.01
CA ARG A 653 -30.14 -19.63 9.92
C ARG A 653 -31.14 -18.58 9.44
N SER A 654 -31.82 -17.93 10.39
CA SER A 654 -32.80 -16.88 10.09
C SER A 654 -32.16 -15.71 9.32
N ALA A 655 -30.97 -15.29 9.76
CA ALA A 655 -30.24 -14.18 9.16
C ALA A 655 -29.70 -14.49 7.76
N VAL A 656 -29.19 -15.70 7.52
CA VAL A 656 -28.78 -16.14 6.18
C VAL A 656 -30.01 -16.24 5.25
N GLY A 657 -31.15 -16.72 5.77
CA GLY A 657 -32.40 -16.77 5.01
C GLY A 657 -32.99 -15.38 4.68
N SER A 658 -32.87 -14.40 5.57
CA SER A 658 -33.38 -13.04 5.33
C SER A 658 -32.64 -12.34 4.19
N VAL A 659 -31.34 -12.58 4.03
CA VAL A 659 -30.57 -12.08 2.87
C VAL A 659 -31.12 -12.64 1.56
N GLY A 660 -31.39 -13.96 1.51
CA GLY A 660 -31.97 -14.58 0.32
C GLY A 660 -33.33 -13.99 -0.06
N ARG A 661 -34.22 -13.83 0.93
CA ARG A 661 -35.54 -13.18 0.72
C ARG A 661 -35.42 -11.73 0.25
N ALA A 662 -34.49 -10.96 0.82
CA ALA A 662 -34.25 -9.58 0.43
C ALA A 662 -33.77 -9.49 -1.03
N LEU A 663 -32.91 -10.40 -1.48
CA LEU A 663 -32.44 -10.45 -2.86
C LEU A 663 -33.53 -10.88 -3.84
N ASP A 664 -34.36 -11.86 -3.47
CA ASP A 664 -35.50 -12.30 -4.28
C ASP A 664 -36.57 -11.20 -4.40
N GLY A 665 -36.78 -10.38 -3.36
CA GLY A 665 -37.76 -9.29 -3.33
C GLY A 665 -37.27 -7.92 -3.80
N ALA A 666 -35.97 -7.77 -4.08
CA ALA A 666 -35.40 -6.48 -4.49
C ALA A 666 -35.87 -6.07 -5.90
N PRO A 667 -36.19 -4.79 -6.14
CA PRO A 667 -36.56 -4.31 -7.47
C PRO A 667 -35.38 -4.46 -8.46
N GLY A 668 -35.68 -4.75 -9.73
CA GLY A 668 -34.69 -4.87 -10.81
C GLY A 668 -34.40 -6.32 -11.23
N PRO A 669 -33.23 -6.60 -11.85
CA PRO A 669 -32.96 -7.85 -12.56
C PRO A 669 -32.86 -9.09 -11.67
N ARG A 670 -32.89 -8.93 -10.34
CA ARG A 670 -32.84 -10.02 -9.35
C ARG A 670 -34.21 -10.39 -8.79
N ALA A 671 -35.26 -9.63 -9.10
CA ALA A 671 -36.62 -9.85 -8.61
C ALA A 671 -37.18 -11.20 -9.07
N VAL A 672 -37.57 -12.05 -8.13
CA VAL A 672 -38.29 -13.29 -8.42
C VAL A 672 -39.80 -12.99 -8.39
N PRO A 673 -40.56 -13.33 -9.46
CA PRO A 673 -42.01 -13.17 -9.45
C PRO A 673 -42.67 -13.88 -8.26
N PRO A 674 -43.77 -13.36 -7.69
CA PRO A 674 -44.46 -13.99 -6.57
C PRO A 674 -44.72 -15.46 -6.84
N LEU A 675 -44.09 -16.29 -6.03
CA LEU A 675 -44.21 -17.73 -6.11
C LEU A 675 -45.59 -18.07 -5.55
N ARG A 676 -46.57 -18.35 -6.42
CA ARG A 676 -47.88 -18.85 -5.96
C ARG A 676 -47.63 -20.09 -5.11
N ALA A 677 -48.20 -20.14 -3.91
CA ALA A 677 -48.16 -21.30 -3.04
C ALA A 677 -48.82 -22.47 -3.76
N SER A 678 -48.04 -23.19 -4.54
CA SER A 678 -48.50 -24.38 -5.23
C SER A 678 -48.28 -25.55 -4.27
N SER A 679 -49.38 -26.21 -3.94
CA SER A 679 -49.44 -27.55 -3.37
C SER A 679 -48.84 -28.62 -4.31
N ALA A 680 -48.26 -28.25 -5.46
CA ALA A 680 -47.72 -29.19 -6.43
C ALA A 680 -46.62 -30.04 -5.81
N GLY A 681 -46.85 -31.35 -5.85
CA GLY A 681 -45.85 -32.38 -5.59
C GLY A 681 -44.64 -32.27 -6.54
N PRO A 682 -43.65 -33.16 -6.40
CA PRO A 682 -42.52 -33.21 -7.33
C PRO A 682 -43.04 -33.26 -8.78
N THR A 683 -42.65 -32.29 -9.61
CA THR A 683 -42.97 -32.33 -11.04
C THR A 683 -42.21 -33.51 -11.66
N THR A 684 -42.85 -34.21 -12.59
CA THR A 684 -42.30 -35.40 -13.23
C THR A 684 -40.89 -35.14 -13.79
N PRO A 685 -39.92 -36.05 -13.57
CA PRO A 685 -38.60 -35.93 -14.19
C PRO A 685 -38.74 -35.77 -15.70
N ARG A 686 -38.09 -34.77 -16.31
CA ARG A 686 -38.03 -34.70 -17.77
C ARG A 686 -37.19 -35.86 -18.28
N ASP A 687 -37.76 -36.67 -19.17
CA ASP A 687 -36.99 -37.65 -19.94
C ASP A 687 -35.89 -36.92 -20.69
N CYS A 688 -34.65 -37.34 -20.49
CA CYS A 688 -33.47 -36.71 -21.06
C CYS A 688 -32.70 -37.73 -21.91
N PRO A 689 -32.17 -37.31 -23.07
CA PRO A 689 -31.33 -38.17 -23.90
C PRO A 689 -30.12 -38.73 -23.13
N PRO A 690 -29.65 -39.94 -23.46
CA PRO A 690 -28.41 -40.49 -22.90
C PRO A 690 -27.23 -39.52 -23.09
N GLY A 691 -26.47 -39.28 -22.02
CA GLY A 691 -25.29 -38.39 -22.06
C GLY A 691 -25.58 -36.89 -21.87
N GLU A 692 -26.85 -36.48 -21.79
CA GLU A 692 -27.26 -35.12 -21.44
C GLU A 692 -27.62 -34.99 -19.93
N PRO A 693 -27.43 -33.81 -19.32
CA PRO A 693 -27.91 -33.55 -17.98
C PRO A 693 -29.45 -33.59 -17.92
N GLY A 694 -30.00 -33.95 -16.76
CA GLY A 694 -31.46 -34.01 -16.57
C GLY A 694 -31.89 -33.80 -15.12
N ALA A 695 -33.12 -33.37 -14.89
CA ALA A 695 -33.65 -33.22 -13.54
C ALA A 695 -33.98 -34.60 -12.92
N ALA A 696 -33.35 -34.93 -11.80
CA ALA A 696 -33.67 -36.10 -10.98
C ALA A 696 -34.80 -35.81 -9.98
N LEU A 697 -34.84 -34.58 -9.47
CA LEU A 697 -35.91 -34.06 -8.64
C LEU A 697 -36.04 -32.58 -8.95
N GLU A 698 -37.25 -32.14 -9.29
CA GLU A 698 -37.53 -30.73 -9.48
C GLU A 698 -38.58 -30.30 -8.45
N LEU A 699 -38.17 -29.40 -7.56
CA LEU A 699 -39.06 -28.72 -6.64
C LEU A 699 -39.28 -27.29 -7.14
N HIS A 700 -40.21 -26.62 -6.50
CA HIS A 700 -40.60 -25.28 -6.87
C HIS A 700 -39.43 -24.26 -6.85
N ASP A 701 -38.56 -24.31 -5.84
CA ASP A 701 -37.47 -23.33 -5.61
C ASP A 701 -36.05 -23.92 -5.77
N ARG A 702 -35.92 -25.23 -6.01
CA ARG A 702 -34.65 -25.95 -6.10
C ARG A 702 -34.77 -27.21 -6.95
N LEU A 703 -33.66 -27.75 -7.43
CA LEU A 703 -33.63 -29.00 -8.18
C LEU A 703 -32.35 -29.82 -7.96
N ALA A 704 -32.46 -31.14 -8.05
CA ALA A 704 -31.35 -32.06 -8.15
C ALA A 704 -31.19 -32.52 -9.61
N LEU A 705 -29.99 -32.38 -10.16
CA LEU A 705 -29.62 -32.67 -11.53
C LEU A 705 -28.79 -33.95 -11.62
N ARG A 706 -29.02 -34.79 -12.61
CA ARG A 706 -28.09 -35.83 -13.04
C ARG A 706 -26.99 -35.17 -13.88
N LYS A 707 -25.74 -35.24 -13.43
CA LYS A 707 -24.56 -34.82 -14.21
C LYS A 707 -23.91 -36.07 -14.85
N PRO A 708 -23.90 -36.19 -16.18
CA PRO A 708 -23.10 -37.21 -16.86
C PRO A 708 -21.60 -36.88 -16.76
N ALA A 709 -20.75 -37.87 -17.03
CA ALA A 709 -19.31 -37.63 -17.16
C ALA A 709 -19.02 -36.74 -18.38
N GLY A 710 -17.91 -36.00 -18.37
CA GLY A 710 -17.54 -35.07 -19.44
C GLY A 710 -18.12 -33.66 -19.31
N TRP A 711 -19.02 -33.43 -18.35
CA TRP A 711 -19.61 -32.11 -18.07
C TRP A 711 -18.90 -31.38 -16.93
N GLU A 712 -18.62 -30.10 -17.11
CA GLU A 712 -18.03 -29.24 -16.08
C GLU A 712 -19.10 -28.55 -15.22
N ALA A 713 -18.95 -28.66 -13.90
CA ALA A 713 -19.86 -28.08 -12.90
C ALA A 713 -19.24 -26.87 -12.17
N SER A 714 -18.46 -26.05 -12.88
CA SER A 714 -17.87 -24.79 -12.38
C SER A 714 -17.49 -23.88 -13.56
N ARG A 715 -17.00 -22.68 -13.28
CA ARG A 715 -16.68 -21.64 -14.27
C ARG A 715 -15.19 -21.26 -14.38
N SER A 716 -14.28 -21.89 -13.64
CA SER A 716 -12.82 -21.71 -13.87
C SER A 716 -12.43 -22.56 -15.09
N CYS A 717 -11.92 -22.06 -16.22
CA CYS A 717 -10.85 -21.07 -16.39
C CYS A 717 -10.85 -20.49 -17.81
N GLY A 718 -10.50 -19.20 -17.97
CA GLY A 718 -9.76 -18.72 -19.15
C GLY A 718 -10.53 -17.90 -20.19
N GLY A 719 -10.34 -16.57 -20.16
CA GLY A 719 -10.28 -15.75 -21.36
C GLY A 719 -11.61 -15.31 -21.97
N ARG A 720 -11.65 -14.03 -22.36
CA ARG A 720 -12.61 -13.46 -23.30
C ARG A 720 -12.76 -14.38 -24.52
N SER A 721 -13.95 -14.92 -24.72
CA SER A 721 -14.46 -15.20 -26.06
C SER A 721 -15.98 -15.13 -25.99
N ASP A 722 -16.50 -14.05 -26.57
CA ASP A 722 -17.83 -14.07 -27.15
C ASP A 722 -17.97 -15.28 -28.09
N GLY A 723 -19.21 -15.77 -28.15
CA GLY A 723 -19.65 -16.99 -28.79
C GLY A 723 -18.80 -17.57 -29.92
N ARG A 724 -18.22 -18.76 -29.68
CA ARG A 724 -18.22 -19.95 -30.55
C ARG A 724 -17.66 -21.12 -29.73
N ILE A 725 -18.37 -22.26 -29.72
CA ILE A 725 -17.81 -23.52 -29.22
C ILE A 725 -16.78 -23.94 -30.28
N ALA A 726 -15.49 -23.97 -29.95
CA ALA A 726 -14.55 -24.74 -30.76
C ALA A 726 -15.00 -26.21 -30.72
N GLU A 727 -15.07 -26.88 -31.87
CA GLU A 727 -15.33 -28.32 -31.93
C GLU A 727 -14.37 -29.04 -30.98
N GLY A 728 -14.90 -29.74 -29.97
CA GLY A 728 -14.13 -30.39 -28.90
C GLY A 728 -14.10 -29.69 -27.53
N GLY A 729 -14.80 -28.56 -27.34
CA GLY A 729 -14.88 -27.88 -26.04
C GLY A 729 -15.63 -28.65 -24.94
N ILE A 730 -15.18 -28.54 -23.69
CA ILE A 730 -15.82 -29.18 -22.51
C ILE A 730 -17.24 -28.60 -22.31
N ARG A 731 -18.24 -29.47 -22.20
CA ARG A 731 -19.64 -29.08 -21.99
C ARG A 731 -19.86 -28.54 -20.57
N GLN A 732 -20.59 -27.43 -20.43
CA GLN A 732 -20.74 -26.72 -19.15
C GLN A 732 -22.17 -26.80 -18.58
N LEU A 733 -22.29 -27.31 -17.35
CA LEU A 733 -23.56 -27.41 -16.62
C LEU A 733 -24.23 -26.05 -16.34
N PRO A 734 -23.50 -24.95 -16.06
CA PRO A 734 -24.09 -23.61 -15.98
C PRO A 734 -24.85 -23.19 -17.25
N ARG A 735 -24.36 -23.58 -18.44
CA ARG A 735 -25.03 -23.27 -19.71
C ARG A 735 -26.35 -24.05 -19.86
N TYR A 736 -26.35 -25.31 -19.44
CA TYR A 736 -27.58 -26.11 -19.39
C TYR A 736 -28.61 -25.51 -18.42
N LEU A 737 -28.20 -25.12 -17.21
CA LEU A 737 -29.08 -24.47 -16.25
C LEU A 737 -29.70 -23.16 -16.78
N ARG A 738 -28.90 -22.34 -17.49
CA ARG A 738 -29.37 -21.11 -18.14
C ARG A 738 -30.44 -21.35 -19.21
N ALA A 739 -30.43 -22.52 -19.85
CA ALA A 739 -31.44 -22.90 -20.83
C ALA A 739 -32.69 -23.49 -20.13
N LEU A 740 -32.48 -24.27 -19.07
CA LEU A 740 -33.56 -24.89 -18.30
C LEU A 740 -34.36 -23.87 -17.47
N LEU A 741 -33.69 -22.85 -16.92
CA LEU A 741 -34.25 -21.86 -16.02
C LEU A 741 -34.21 -20.47 -16.67
N PRO A 742 -35.29 -19.99 -17.31
CA PRO A 742 -35.31 -18.70 -17.97
C PRO A 742 -35.20 -17.55 -16.96
N GLU A 743 -34.33 -16.58 -17.26
CA GLU A 743 -33.99 -15.42 -16.41
C GLU A 743 -35.20 -14.63 -15.93
N ARG A 744 -36.21 -14.43 -16.80
CA ARG A 744 -37.45 -13.71 -16.46
C ARG A 744 -38.19 -14.30 -15.26
N ARG A 745 -38.02 -15.61 -15.02
CA ARG A 745 -38.63 -16.32 -13.90
C ARG A 745 -37.60 -16.66 -12.81
N TRP A 746 -36.35 -16.92 -13.19
CA TRP A 746 -35.29 -17.39 -12.31
C TRP A 746 -33.99 -16.58 -12.51
N PRO A 747 -33.91 -15.35 -11.99
CA PRO A 747 -32.74 -14.48 -12.11
C PRO A 747 -31.41 -15.12 -11.67
N LEU A 748 -31.44 -15.95 -10.60
CA LEU A 748 -30.27 -16.63 -10.07
C LEU A 748 -29.52 -17.46 -11.13
N SER A 749 -30.22 -17.97 -12.15
CA SER A 749 -29.62 -18.74 -13.26
C SER A 749 -28.59 -17.96 -14.08
N ARG A 750 -28.56 -16.62 -13.97
CA ARG A 750 -27.60 -15.74 -14.64
C ARG A 750 -26.53 -15.18 -13.71
N ASP A 751 -26.74 -15.27 -12.39
CA ASP A 751 -25.80 -14.73 -11.42
C ASP A 751 -24.51 -15.55 -11.42
N ALA A 752 -23.44 -14.96 -11.95
CA ALA A 752 -22.15 -15.62 -12.02
C ALA A 752 -21.40 -15.66 -10.70
N GLN A 753 -21.68 -14.72 -9.79
CA GLN A 753 -21.07 -14.70 -8.47
C GLN A 753 -21.53 -15.92 -7.65
N LEU A 754 -22.80 -16.33 -7.83
CA LEU A 754 -23.39 -17.51 -7.17
C LEU A 754 -23.47 -18.76 -8.08
N GLN A 755 -22.55 -18.89 -9.04
CA GLN A 755 -22.43 -20.09 -9.91
C GLN A 755 -23.76 -20.50 -10.58
N GLN A 756 -24.57 -19.53 -10.99
CA GLN A 756 -25.87 -19.77 -11.64
C GLN A 756 -26.82 -20.61 -10.77
N GLY A 757 -26.65 -20.57 -9.44
CA GLY A 757 -27.42 -21.34 -8.48
C GLY A 757 -26.89 -22.75 -8.20
N LEU A 758 -25.76 -23.18 -8.79
CA LEU A 758 -25.13 -24.46 -8.44
C LEU A 758 -24.53 -24.41 -7.03
N LEU A 759 -24.89 -25.38 -6.18
CA LEU A 759 -24.42 -25.40 -4.78
C LEU A 759 -23.00 -25.95 -4.63
N HIS A 760 -22.63 -26.91 -5.48
CA HIS A 760 -21.34 -27.60 -5.37
C HIS A 760 -20.87 -28.21 -6.68
N ARG A 761 -19.55 -28.30 -6.84
CA ARG A 761 -18.91 -28.90 -8.02
C ARG A 761 -18.85 -30.43 -7.96
N LEU A 762 -18.65 -31.02 -9.13
CA LEU A 762 -18.26 -32.41 -9.34
C LEU A 762 -17.23 -32.42 -10.47
N ASP A 763 -16.15 -33.19 -10.32
CA ASP A 763 -15.08 -33.23 -11.33
C ASP A 763 -15.62 -33.67 -12.70
N VAL A 764 -15.02 -33.16 -13.78
CA VAL A 764 -15.42 -33.46 -15.18
C VAL A 764 -15.58 -34.98 -15.43
N PRO A 765 -14.62 -35.86 -15.10
CA PRO A 765 -14.75 -37.31 -15.33
C PRO A 765 -15.74 -38.01 -14.39
N SER A 766 -16.20 -37.36 -13.33
CA SER A 766 -17.14 -37.95 -12.36
C SER A 766 -18.58 -37.70 -12.79
N SER A 767 -19.48 -38.63 -12.44
CA SER A 767 -20.91 -38.55 -12.73
C SER A 767 -21.73 -38.57 -11.43
N GLY A 768 -23.01 -38.17 -11.50
CA GLY A 768 -23.94 -38.26 -10.37
C GLY A 768 -24.70 -36.96 -10.09
N LEU A 769 -25.34 -36.90 -8.93
CA LEU A 769 -26.39 -35.91 -8.63
C LEU A 769 -25.86 -34.53 -8.23
N VAL A 770 -26.10 -33.43 -8.93
CA VAL A 770 -25.70 -32.05 -8.53
C VAL A 770 -26.91 -31.27 -8.02
N LEU A 771 -26.79 -30.48 -6.94
CA LEU A 771 -27.89 -29.65 -6.45
C LEU A 771 -27.79 -28.21 -6.99
N ALA A 772 -28.93 -27.65 -7.39
CA ALA A 772 -29.05 -26.26 -7.83
C ALA A 772 -30.27 -25.58 -7.18
N ALA A 773 -30.14 -24.30 -6.85
CA ALA A 773 -31.24 -23.44 -6.41
C ALA A 773 -31.81 -22.65 -7.59
N LYS A 774 -33.11 -22.35 -7.54
CA LYS A 774 -33.81 -21.49 -8.50
C LYS A 774 -33.98 -20.05 -8.00
N THR A 775 -33.98 -19.86 -6.67
CA THR A 775 -34.11 -18.56 -5.98
C THR A 775 -32.95 -18.31 -5.03
N TYR A 776 -32.69 -17.04 -4.67
CA TYR A 776 -31.62 -16.67 -3.73
C TYR A 776 -31.92 -17.22 -2.32
N GLU A 777 -33.17 -17.20 -1.84
CA GLU A 777 -33.58 -17.82 -0.58
C GLU A 777 -33.24 -19.31 -0.54
N ALA A 778 -33.58 -20.06 -1.60
CA ALA A 778 -33.27 -21.48 -1.68
C ALA A 778 -31.76 -21.72 -1.74
N TYR A 779 -31.01 -20.86 -2.44
CA TYR A 779 -29.56 -20.95 -2.50
C TYR A 779 -28.93 -20.83 -1.11
N TYR A 780 -29.32 -19.81 -0.34
CA TYR A 780 -28.77 -19.57 1.00
C TYR A 780 -29.25 -20.62 2.03
N ASP A 781 -30.49 -21.11 1.96
CA ASP A 781 -30.94 -22.24 2.79
C ASP A 781 -30.14 -23.52 2.47
N LEU A 782 -29.88 -23.81 1.20
CA LEU A 782 -29.07 -24.97 0.82
C LEU A 782 -27.59 -24.82 1.19
N GLN A 783 -27.01 -23.62 1.05
CA GLN A 783 -25.66 -23.32 1.53
C GLN A 783 -25.56 -23.43 3.05
N TRP A 784 -26.61 -23.02 3.78
CA TRP A 784 -26.72 -23.24 5.21
C TRP A 784 -26.69 -24.73 5.55
N GLN A 785 -27.54 -25.53 4.89
CA GLN A 785 -27.55 -26.97 5.08
C GLN A 785 -26.20 -27.62 4.73
N LEU A 786 -25.47 -27.08 3.74
CA LEU A 786 -24.13 -27.53 3.38
C LEU A 786 -23.10 -27.21 4.47
N SER A 787 -23.09 -25.97 4.95
CA SER A 787 -22.13 -25.45 5.95
C SER A 787 -22.34 -26.09 7.32
N THR A 788 -23.60 -26.30 7.70
CA THR A 788 -24.01 -27.05 8.89
C THR A 788 -24.02 -28.55 8.68
N GLY A 789 -23.69 -29.02 7.47
CA GLY A 789 -23.67 -30.41 7.00
C GLY A 789 -24.92 -31.24 7.32
N ALA A 790 -26.08 -30.58 7.31
CA ALA A 790 -27.40 -31.20 7.19
C ALA A 790 -27.61 -31.75 5.76
N LEU A 791 -26.94 -31.20 4.75
CA LEU A 791 -26.90 -31.73 3.39
C LEU A 791 -25.89 -32.89 3.31
N ARG A 792 -26.36 -34.08 2.91
CA ARG A 792 -25.53 -35.29 2.75
C ARG A 792 -25.21 -35.53 1.28
N ARG A 793 -23.95 -35.90 1.02
CA ARG A 793 -23.41 -36.20 -0.32
C ARG A 793 -22.65 -37.51 -0.23
N GLU A 794 -23.17 -38.53 -0.89
CA GLU A 794 -22.64 -39.89 -0.82
C GLU A 794 -22.24 -40.40 -2.20
N TYR A 795 -21.09 -41.06 -2.23
CA TYR A 795 -20.40 -41.45 -3.44
C TYR A 795 -20.08 -42.94 -3.41
N THR A 796 -20.17 -43.57 -4.57
CA THR A 796 -19.62 -44.89 -4.84
C THR A 796 -18.25 -44.71 -5.46
N VAL A 797 -17.24 -45.36 -4.89
CA VAL A 797 -15.85 -45.24 -5.30
C VAL A 797 -15.23 -46.62 -5.42
N MET A 798 -14.50 -46.87 -6.51
CA MET A 798 -13.64 -48.06 -6.61
C MET A 798 -12.20 -47.64 -6.35
N GLY A 799 -11.59 -48.17 -5.30
CA GLY A 799 -10.17 -47.98 -4.97
C GLY A 799 -9.32 -49.17 -5.42
N ARG A 800 -8.05 -48.93 -5.75
CA ARG A 800 -7.07 -50.02 -5.90
C ARG A 800 -6.56 -50.51 -4.54
N GLY A 801 -6.19 -51.78 -4.48
CA GLY A 801 -5.70 -52.43 -3.26
C GLY A 801 -6.79 -52.73 -2.23
N TRP A 802 -6.41 -53.44 -1.18
CA TRP A 802 -7.25 -53.67 0.00
C TRP A 802 -7.37 -52.39 0.81
N ALA A 803 -8.57 -52.08 1.29
CA ALA A 803 -8.73 -50.97 2.22
C ALA A 803 -8.01 -51.29 3.55
N PRO A 804 -7.31 -50.32 4.17
CA PRO A 804 -6.72 -50.51 5.49
C PRO A 804 -7.74 -51.03 6.51
N PRO A 805 -7.38 -52.02 7.35
CA PRO A 805 -8.25 -52.50 8.41
C PRO A 805 -8.77 -51.35 9.29
N GLY A 806 -10.07 -51.33 9.58
CA GLY A 806 -10.67 -50.31 10.42
C GLY A 806 -10.82 -48.92 9.78
N LEU A 807 -10.60 -48.75 8.47
CA LEU A 807 -10.86 -47.49 7.80
C LEU A 807 -12.34 -47.07 7.96
N ARG A 808 -12.55 -45.91 8.59
CA ARG A 808 -13.89 -45.31 8.83
C ARG A 808 -13.97 -43.83 8.46
N ALA A 809 -12.85 -43.12 8.56
CA ALA A 809 -12.76 -41.71 8.20
C ALA A 809 -11.32 -41.31 7.87
N ILE A 810 -11.19 -40.28 7.05
CA ILE A 810 -9.92 -39.66 6.64
C ILE A 810 -10.02 -38.18 6.95
N GLY A 811 -9.20 -37.72 7.91
CA GLY A 811 -9.14 -36.34 8.39
C GLY A 811 -7.93 -35.55 7.88
N ALA A 812 -7.29 -36.02 6.82
CA ALA A 812 -6.12 -35.38 6.24
C ALA A 812 -6.45 -33.99 5.68
N ARG A 813 -5.58 -33.00 5.90
CA ARG A 813 -5.72 -31.64 5.38
C ARG A 813 -5.39 -31.61 3.88
N VAL A 814 -6.18 -30.92 3.07
CA VAL A 814 -6.02 -30.85 1.60
C VAL A 814 -5.55 -29.46 1.19
N LEU A 815 -4.35 -29.40 0.60
CA LEU A 815 -3.79 -28.20 0.00
C LEU A 815 -4.06 -28.21 -1.50
N TRP A 816 -4.38 -27.05 -2.06
CA TRP A 816 -4.45 -26.84 -3.49
C TRP A 816 -3.35 -25.85 -3.88
N SER A 817 -2.42 -26.29 -4.71
CA SER A 817 -1.37 -25.43 -5.29
C SER A 817 -1.94 -24.72 -6.51
N GLU A 818 -1.63 -23.42 -6.67
CA GLU A 818 -2.17 -22.60 -7.77
C GLU A 818 -1.83 -23.19 -9.15
N GLY A 819 -2.78 -23.11 -10.08
CA GLY A 819 -2.75 -23.72 -11.41
C GLY A 819 -3.79 -24.83 -11.59
N ASP A 820 -4.61 -24.74 -12.65
CA ASP A 820 -5.75 -25.66 -12.85
C ASP A 820 -5.37 -27.10 -13.19
N ALA A 821 -4.13 -27.32 -13.64
CA ALA A 821 -3.56 -28.64 -13.86
C ALA A 821 -3.11 -29.32 -12.56
N SER A 822 -2.65 -28.56 -11.57
CA SER A 822 -1.97 -29.06 -10.36
C SER A 822 -2.89 -29.98 -9.52
N PRO A 823 -2.43 -31.19 -9.14
CA PRO A 823 -3.17 -32.04 -8.21
C PRO A 823 -3.18 -31.41 -6.81
N SER A 824 -4.32 -31.47 -6.11
CA SER A 824 -4.38 -31.21 -4.67
C SER A 824 -3.51 -32.23 -3.92
N THR A 825 -2.85 -31.84 -2.84
CA THR A 825 -2.00 -32.73 -2.03
C THR A 825 -2.48 -32.79 -0.58
N VAL A 826 -2.15 -33.87 0.12
CA VAL A 826 -2.24 -33.88 1.59
C VAL A 826 -1.04 -33.12 2.14
N SER A 827 -1.31 -32.11 2.98
CA SER A 827 -0.27 -31.29 3.58
C SER A 827 -0.73 -30.73 4.91
N ARG A 828 0.18 -30.56 5.87
CA ARG A 828 -0.09 -29.83 7.12
C ARG A 828 -0.56 -28.39 6.84
N ARG A 829 -0.16 -27.80 5.71
CA ARG A 829 -0.59 -26.46 5.25
C ARG A 829 -1.96 -26.45 4.56
N GLY A 830 -2.56 -27.63 4.33
CA GLY A 830 -3.85 -27.76 3.63
C GLY A 830 -5.05 -27.33 4.47
N ARG A 831 -6.19 -27.06 3.83
CA ARG A 831 -7.42 -26.74 4.54
C ARG A 831 -7.98 -27.99 5.25
N PRO A 832 -8.57 -27.84 6.46
CA PRO A 832 -9.27 -28.93 7.14
C PRO A 832 -10.25 -29.63 6.21
N SER A 833 -10.12 -30.95 6.14
CA SER A 833 -10.92 -31.80 5.25
C SER A 833 -11.29 -33.10 5.96
N ARG A 834 -12.52 -33.58 5.75
CA ARG A 834 -13.01 -34.80 6.38
C ARG A 834 -13.88 -35.60 5.41
N THR A 835 -13.51 -36.86 5.24
CA THR A 835 -14.17 -37.85 4.40
C THR A 835 -14.51 -39.05 5.27
N LEU A 836 -15.77 -39.45 5.33
CA LEU A 836 -16.21 -40.70 5.96
C LEU A 836 -16.17 -41.81 4.91
N VAL A 837 -15.71 -42.99 5.30
CA VAL A 837 -15.51 -44.12 4.41
C VAL A 837 -16.14 -45.36 5.02
N LYS A 838 -16.85 -46.10 4.19
CA LYS A 838 -17.33 -47.44 4.50
C LYS A 838 -16.87 -48.38 3.41
N VAL A 839 -16.11 -49.40 3.81
CA VAL A 839 -15.67 -50.47 2.90
C VAL A 839 -16.84 -51.42 2.75
N LEU A 840 -17.29 -51.61 1.51
CA LEU A 840 -18.46 -52.43 1.18
C LEU A 840 -18.06 -53.82 0.69
N ALA A 841 -17.06 -53.90 -0.19
CA ALA A 841 -16.64 -55.16 -0.78
C ALA A 841 -15.15 -55.15 -1.08
N ASP A 842 -14.56 -56.34 -0.94
CA ASP A 842 -13.21 -56.68 -1.33
C ASP A 842 -13.27 -57.44 -2.66
N LEU A 843 -12.61 -56.92 -3.69
CA LEU A 843 -12.76 -57.37 -5.07
C LEU A 843 -11.40 -57.71 -5.71
N TRP A 844 -11.43 -58.56 -6.74
CA TRP A 844 -10.25 -59.03 -7.46
C TRP A 844 -10.43 -58.92 -8.97
N ARG A 845 -9.36 -58.55 -9.67
CA ARG A 845 -9.28 -58.59 -11.14
C ARG A 845 -7.84 -58.73 -11.59
N ALA A 846 -7.58 -59.69 -12.49
CA ALA A 846 -6.30 -59.86 -13.18
C ALA A 846 -5.07 -59.78 -12.24
N GLY A 847 -5.13 -60.48 -11.10
CA GLY A 847 -4.05 -60.51 -10.11
C GLY A 847 -3.94 -59.29 -9.21
N ALA A 848 -4.85 -58.31 -9.31
CA ALA A 848 -4.85 -57.09 -8.51
C ALA A 848 -6.10 -56.99 -7.61
N ALA A 849 -5.85 -56.60 -6.35
CA ALA A 849 -6.88 -56.30 -5.36
C ALA A 849 -7.52 -54.93 -5.61
N HIS A 850 -8.81 -54.82 -5.26
CA HIS A 850 -9.62 -53.61 -5.33
C HIS A 850 -10.59 -53.55 -4.15
N CYS A 851 -11.05 -52.35 -3.78
CA CYS A 851 -12.06 -52.17 -2.75
C CYS A 851 -13.20 -51.27 -3.24
N LEU A 852 -14.44 -51.69 -2.99
CA LEU A 852 -15.64 -50.91 -3.21
C LEU A 852 -15.93 -50.09 -1.95
N LEU A 853 -16.02 -48.77 -2.10
CA LEU A 853 -16.20 -47.84 -0.99
C LEU A 853 -17.49 -47.04 -1.16
N ALA A 854 -18.29 -46.96 -0.10
CA ALA A 854 -19.23 -45.86 0.09
C ALA A 854 -18.53 -44.72 0.82
N VAL A 855 -18.58 -43.53 0.23
CA VAL A 855 -17.87 -42.34 0.73
C VAL A 855 -18.84 -41.21 0.98
N SER A 856 -18.78 -40.58 2.16
CA SER A 856 -19.56 -39.38 2.48
C SER A 856 -18.62 -38.23 2.82
N ILE A 857 -18.77 -37.08 2.14
CA ILE A 857 -17.88 -35.93 2.37
C ILE A 857 -18.53 -34.91 3.30
N VAL A 858 -17.80 -34.55 4.37
CA VAL A 858 -18.20 -33.47 5.28
C VAL A 858 -17.78 -32.13 4.69
N THR A 859 -16.54 -32.05 4.22
CA THR A 859 -15.99 -30.89 3.49
C THR A 859 -15.98 -31.14 1.99
N GLY A 860 -15.92 -30.08 1.17
CA GLY A 860 -15.91 -30.20 -0.30
C GLY A 860 -14.69 -29.54 -0.96
N ARG A 861 -13.46 -29.95 -0.62
CA ARG A 861 -12.25 -29.42 -1.28
C ARG A 861 -12.05 -30.02 -2.68
N ARG A 862 -11.30 -29.34 -3.54
CA ARG A 862 -10.96 -29.81 -4.90
C ARG A 862 -10.25 -31.16 -4.84
N HIS A 863 -10.74 -32.15 -5.60
CA HIS A 863 -10.27 -33.54 -5.62
C HIS A 863 -10.25 -34.27 -4.25
N GLN A 864 -10.99 -33.80 -3.23
CA GLN A 864 -10.85 -34.30 -1.85
C GLN A 864 -10.94 -35.83 -1.72
N ILE A 865 -11.92 -36.48 -2.36
CA ILE A 865 -12.09 -37.94 -2.29
C ILE A 865 -10.86 -38.64 -2.88
N ARG A 866 -10.40 -38.19 -4.04
CA ARG A 866 -9.32 -38.79 -4.81
C ARG A 866 -7.98 -38.69 -4.08
N VAL A 867 -7.65 -37.50 -3.57
CA VAL A 867 -6.42 -37.29 -2.80
C VAL A 867 -6.44 -38.01 -1.44
N HIS A 868 -7.59 -38.10 -0.77
CA HIS A 868 -7.72 -38.87 0.47
C HIS A 868 -7.59 -40.37 0.22
N ALA A 869 -8.23 -40.89 -0.83
CA ALA A 869 -8.16 -42.30 -1.20
C ALA A 869 -6.71 -42.70 -1.52
N ALA A 870 -5.99 -41.89 -2.32
CA ALA A 870 -4.56 -42.08 -2.58
C ALA A 870 -3.71 -41.99 -1.31
N HIS A 871 -4.00 -41.04 -0.41
CA HIS A 871 -3.27 -40.86 0.85
C HIS A 871 -3.35 -42.09 1.78
N VAL A 872 -4.47 -42.82 1.76
CA VAL A 872 -4.62 -44.07 2.53
C VAL A 872 -4.17 -45.32 1.75
N GLY A 873 -3.54 -45.15 0.59
CA GLY A 873 -3.02 -46.25 -0.23
C GLY A 873 -4.04 -46.88 -1.19
N ASN A 874 -5.24 -46.31 -1.33
CA ASN A 874 -6.28 -46.79 -2.24
C ASN A 874 -6.66 -45.74 -3.29
N PRO A 875 -5.76 -45.36 -4.21
CA PRO A 875 -6.11 -44.40 -5.27
C PRO A 875 -7.31 -44.91 -6.07
N THR A 876 -8.17 -43.99 -6.51
CA THR A 876 -9.38 -44.33 -7.26
C THR A 876 -9.03 -44.93 -8.62
N VAL A 877 -9.72 -46.00 -9.03
CA VAL A 877 -9.50 -46.68 -10.31
C VAL A 877 -9.64 -45.70 -11.47
N CYS A 878 -8.73 -45.79 -12.44
CA CYS A 878 -8.67 -44.93 -13.63
C CYS A 878 -8.50 -43.44 -13.29
N ASP A 879 -7.71 -43.15 -12.25
CA ASP A 879 -7.33 -41.78 -11.87
C ASP A 879 -5.96 -41.37 -12.42
N GLY A 880 -5.96 -40.57 -13.48
CA GLY A 880 -4.73 -40.09 -14.11
C GLY A 880 -3.96 -38.99 -13.33
N LYS A 881 -4.47 -38.49 -12.19
CA LYS A 881 -3.76 -37.50 -11.36
C LYS A 881 -3.10 -38.11 -10.13
N TYR A 882 -3.70 -39.14 -9.56
CA TYR A 882 -3.30 -39.71 -8.27
C TYR A 882 -2.82 -41.16 -8.34
N SER A 883 -2.77 -41.74 -9.54
CA SER A 883 -2.18 -43.05 -9.79
C SER A 883 -0.95 -42.90 -10.70
N ALA A 884 -0.03 -43.87 -10.64
CA ALA A 884 1.08 -43.93 -11.59
C ALA A 884 0.53 -44.03 -13.03
N PRO A 885 1.19 -43.43 -14.05
CA PRO A 885 0.72 -43.47 -15.43
C PRO A 885 0.51 -44.88 -15.99
N SER A 886 1.35 -45.84 -15.62
CA SER A 886 1.20 -47.26 -15.98
C SER A 886 -0.08 -47.86 -15.39
N THR A 887 -0.33 -47.63 -14.10
CA THR A 887 -1.53 -48.05 -13.36
C THR A 887 -2.79 -47.48 -14.02
N ALA A 888 -2.81 -46.19 -14.33
CA ALA A 888 -3.95 -45.54 -14.97
C ALA A 888 -4.21 -46.06 -16.39
N ARG A 889 -3.15 -46.33 -17.18
CA ARG A 889 -3.28 -46.97 -18.50
C ARG A 889 -3.85 -48.37 -18.41
N ALA A 890 -3.39 -49.17 -17.45
CA ALA A 890 -3.91 -50.52 -17.22
C ALA A 890 -5.40 -50.48 -16.81
N ASP A 891 -5.79 -49.57 -15.92
CA ASP A 891 -7.18 -49.40 -15.52
C ASP A 891 -8.08 -49.00 -16.70
N ARG A 892 -7.56 -48.16 -17.60
CA ARG A 892 -8.30 -47.65 -18.77
C ARG A 892 -8.75 -48.76 -19.73
N SER A 893 -8.08 -49.92 -19.73
CA SER A 893 -8.44 -51.07 -20.56
C SER A 893 -9.79 -51.69 -20.20
N TRP A 894 -10.32 -51.44 -18.99
CA TRP A 894 -11.56 -52.06 -18.51
C TRP A 894 -12.48 -51.09 -17.77
N CYS A 895 -11.96 -49.99 -17.25
CA CYS A 895 -12.73 -48.92 -16.65
C CYS A 895 -12.55 -47.64 -17.48
N PRO A 896 -13.60 -47.15 -18.17
CA PRO A 896 -13.46 -46.12 -19.19
C PRO A 896 -13.13 -44.73 -18.63
N ARG A 897 -13.26 -44.51 -17.32
CA ARG A 897 -12.99 -43.24 -16.64
C ARG A 897 -12.84 -43.46 -15.13
N ASN A 898 -12.46 -42.42 -14.40
CA ASN A 898 -12.37 -42.47 -12.94
C ASN A 898 -13.68 -43.03 -12.33
N PHE A 899 -13.56 -44.12 -11.58
CA PHE A 899 -14.68 -44.79 -10.91
C PHE A 899 -15.08 -44.02 -9.65
N LEU A 900 -15.73 -42.89 -9.87
CA LEU A 900 -16.26 -42.00 -8.85
C LEU A 900 -17.63 -41.49 -9.27
N HIS A 901 -18.66 -41.88 -8.52
CA HIS A 901 -20.05 -41.57 -8.84
C HIS A 901 -20.81 -41.08 -7.60
N ARG A 902 -21.49 -39.93 -7.67
CA ARG A 902 -22.35 -39.45 -6.57
C ARG A 902 -23.76 -40.05 -6.68
N HIS A 903 -23.97 -41.18 -6.01
CA HIS A 903 -25.22 -41.93 -6.07
C HIS A 903 -26.33 -41.34 -5.20
N ARG A 904 -26.01 -40.53 -4.17
CA ARG A 904 -27.04 -40.02 -3.25
C ARG A 904 -26.83 -38.57 -2.81
N LEU A 905 -27.94 -37.83 -2.79
CA LEU A 905 -28.09 -36.54 -2.13
C LEU A 905 -29.26 -36.61 -1.15
N ALA A 906 -29.06 -36.06 0.05
CA ALA A 906 -30.16 -35.83 0.98
C ALA A 906 -30.10 -34.42 1.57
N PHE A 907 -31.23 -33.72 1.57
CA PHE A 907 -31.38 -32.33 2.01
C PHE A 907 -32.80 -32.08 2.53
N SER A 908 -33.06 -30.92 3.13
CA SER A 908 -34.40 -30.49 3.52
C SER A 908 -34.95 -29.51 2.49
N ASP A 909 -36.23 -29.64 2.14
CA ASP A 909 -36.92 -28.65 1.28
C ASP A 909 -37.35 -27.40 2.06
N ALA A 910 -37.99 -26.45 1.38
CA ALA A 910 -38.48 -25.20 1.99
C ALA A 910 -39.50 -25.44 3.13
N ALA A 911 -40.27 -26.53 3.06
CA ALA A 911 -41.21 -26.93 4.12
C ALA A 911 -40.51 -27.70 5.25
N GLY A 912 -39.18 -27.84 5.22
CA GLY A 912 -38.39 -28.60 6.19
C GLY A 912 -38.44 -30.11 5.99
N ARG A 913 -39.19 -30.62 5.01
CA ARG A 913 -39.31 -32.07 4.76
C ARG A 913 -38.01 -32.61 4.21
N ARG A 914 -37.61 -33.79 4.70
CA ARG A 914 -36.40 -34.46 4.21
C ARG A 914 -36.64 -35.00 2.81
N ARG A 915 -35.75 -34.64 1.89
CA ARG A 915 -35.70 -35.12 0.51
C ARG A 915 -34.46 -35.97 0.32
N GLU A 916 -34.65 -37.06 -0.40
CA GLU A 916 -33.60 -37.99 -0.78
C GLU A 916 -33.71 -38.24 -2.28
N VAL A 917 -32.56 -38.17 -2.96
CA VAL A 917 -32.45 -38.48 -4.37
C VAL A 917 -31.36 -39.53 -4.52
N LEU A 918 -31.73 -40.62 -5.16
CA LEU A 918 -30.88 -41.77 -5.43
C LEU A 918 -30.63 -41.87 -6.94
N MET A 919 -29.43 -42.32 -7.30
CA MET A 919 -29.02 -42.55 -8.67
C MET A 919 -28.23 -43.85 -8.72
N ALA A 920 -28.69 -44.76 -9.58
CA ALA A 920 -27.98 -46.01 -9.85
C ALA A 920 -26.63 -45.73 -10.51
N LEU A 921 -25.73 -46.70 -10.42
CA LEU A 921 -24.44 -46.63 -11.09
C LEU A 921 -24.68 -46.52 -12.61
N PRO A 922 -24.00 -45.58 -13.31
CA PRO A 922 -24.21 -45.43 -14.74
C PRO A 922 -23.70 -46.67 -15.50
N PRO A 923 -24.28 -47.00 -16.67
CA PRO A 923 -24.02 -48.26 -17.37
C PRO A 923 -22.54 -48.55 -17.61
N ASP A 924 -21.74 -47.52 -17.89
CA ASP A 924 -20.30 -47.61 -18.14
C ASP A 924 -19.51 -48.09 -16.91
N LEU A 925 -19.87 -47.61 -15.72
CA LEU A 925 -19.25 -48.05 -14.45
C LEU A 925 -19.83 -49.37 -13.95
N ALA A 926 -21.11 -49.64 -14.21
CA ALA A 926 -21.73 -50.93 -13.89
C ALA A 926 -21.09 -52.06 -14.70
N ALA A 927 -20.85 -51.84 -15.99
CA ALA A 927 -20.11 -52.78 -16.83
C ALA A 927 -18.69 -53.01 -16.30
N ALA A 928 -17.97 -51.96 -15.92
CA ALA A 928 -16.64 -52.10 -15.32
C ALA A 928 -16.68 -52.88 -13.99
N ALA A 929 -17.70 -52.65 -13.16
CA ALA A 929 -17.91 -53.35 -11.90
C ALA A 929 -18.21 -54.84 -12.08
N ALA A 930 -18.96 -55.20 -13.13
CA ALA A 930 -19.30 -56.59 -13.45
C ALA A 930 -18.08 -57.45 -13.80
N LEU A 931 -16.95 -56.82 -14.18
CA LEU A 931 -15.71 -57.53 -14.52
C LEU A 931 -14.79 -57.77 -13.30
N LEU A 932 -15.26 -57.49 -12.08
CA LEU A 932 -14.56 -57.73 -10.83
C LEU A 932 -15.17 -58.95 -10.12
N THR A 933 -14.31 -59.82 -9.57
CA THR A 933 -14.74 -60.98 -8.78
C THR A 933 -14.75 -60.63 -7.30
N ALA A 934 -15.84 -60.93 -6.62
CA ALA A 934 -15.93 -60.74 -5.17
C ALA A 934 -15.05 -61.76 -4.42
N ARG A 935 -14.32 -61.32 -3.40
CA ARG A 935 -13.46 -62.19 -2.59
C ARG A 935 -14.25 -63.09 -1.63
N SER A 936 -15.45 -62.67 -1.23
CA SER A 936 -16.30 -63.36 -0.26
C SER A 936 -17.77 -63.24 -0.62
N ALA A 937 -18.62 -64.11 -0.04
CA ALA A 937 -20.07 -64.03 -0.21
C ALA A 937 -20.63 -62.66 0.22
N ALA A 938 -20.14 -62.10 1.34
CA ALA A 938 -20.51 -60.75 1.79
C ALA A 938 -20.11 -59.66 0.77
N SER A 939 -18.94 -59.81 0.13
CA SER A 939 -18.52 -58.90 -0.94
C SER A 939 -19.39 -59.03 -2.19
N ALA A 940 -19.84 -60.25 -2.52
CA ALA A 940 -20.75 -60.50 -3.63
C ALA A 940 -22.15 -59.92 -3.36
N GLU A 941 -22.65 -60.06 -2.13
CA GLU A 941 -23.90 -59.47 -1.67
C GLU A 941 -23.86 -57.94 -1.72
N ALA A 942 -22.76 -57.33 -1.27
CA ALA A 942 -22.57 -55.88 -1.32
C ALA A 942 -22.43 -55.33 -2.74
N LEU A 943 -21.86 -56.11 -3.68
CA LEU A 943 -21.72 -55.74 -5.09
C LEU A 943 -23.03 -55.91 -5.87
N SER A 944 -23.85 -56.91 -5.53
CA SER A 944 -25.06 -57.30 -6.26
C SER A 944 -26.05 -56.15 -6.56
N PRO A 945 -26.38 -55.24 -5.61
CA PRO A 945 -27.24 -54.10 -5.88
C PRO A 945 -26.70 -53.15 -6.95
N LEU A 946 -25.38 -53.06 -7.14
CA LEU A 946 -24.78 -52.18 -8.15
C LEU A 946 -24.81 -52.79 -9.56
N LEU A 947 -24.93 -54.12 -9.65
CA LEU A 947 -24.94 -54.86 -10.92
C LEU A 947 -26.35 -55.07 -11.48
N ARG A 948 -27.38 -55.06 -10.62
CA ARG A 948 -28.77 -55.10 -11.05
C ARG A 948 -29.14 -53.77 -11.71
N GLY A 949 -29.64 -53.81 -12.95
CA GLY A 949 -30.05 -52.61 -13.69
C GLY A 949 -31.04 -51.78 -12.85
N GLY A 950 -30.64 -50.56 -12.47
CA GLY A 950 -31.44 -49.66 -11.63
C GLY A 950 -31.24 -49.80 -10.11
N GLY A 951 -30.41 -50.74 -9.65
CA GLY A 951 -30.11 -50.88 -8.22
C GLY A 951 -29.22 -49.76 -7.69
N VAL A 952 -29.47 -49.35 -6.44
CA VAL A 952 -28.75 -48.27 -5.76
C VAL A 952 -28.26 -48.78 -4.41
N LEU A 953 -27.09 -48.31 -3.97
CA LEU A 953 -26.67 -48.50 -2.59
C LEU A 953 -27.69 -47.88 -1.66
N GLY A 954 -28.13 -48.65 -0.65
CA GLY A 954 -29.04 -48.17 0.38
C GLY A 954 -28.43 -47.02 1.21
N PRO A 955 -29.23 -46.32 2.03
CA PRO A 955 -28.77 -45.21 2.86
C PRO A 955 -27.59 -45.59 3.76
N TRP A 956 -26.65 -44.65 3.97
CA TRP A 956 -25.50 -44.81 4.88
C TRP A 956 -25.84 -45.45 6.25
N ALA A 957 -27.03 -45.14 6.80
CA ALA A 957 -27.51 -45.66 8.09
C ALA A 957 -28.06 -47.10 8.02
N ALA A 958 -28.55 -47.54 6.85
CA ALA A 958 -29.13 -48.88 6.65
C ALA A 958 -28.07 -49.97 6.40
N GLN A 959 -26.79 -49.60 6.35
CA GLN A 959 -25.71 -50.52 5.99
C GLN A 959 -24.97 -51.15 7.20
N GLY A 960 -25.54 -51.10 8.41
CA GLY A 960 -24.90 -51.56 9.65
C GLY A 960 -24.28 -50.43 10.48
N THR A 961 -24.58 -50.46 11.78
CA THR A 961 -24.42 -49.40 12.80
C THR A 961 -22.97 -49.06 13.12
N LEU A 962 -22.69 -47.77 13.29
CA LEU A 962 -21.75 -47.22 14.26
C LEU A 962 -22.05 -45.71 14.37
N GLU A 963 -22.64 -45.30 15.49
CA GLU A 963 -22.78 -43.89 15.84
C GLU A 963 -21.41 -43.18 15.83
N PRO A 964 -21.37 -41.87 15.50
CA PRO A 964 -20.14 -41.11 15.49
C PRO A 964 -19.72 -40.74 16.92
N ARG A 965 -19.16 -41.69 17.65
CA ARG A 965 -18.29 -41.41 18.80
C ARG A 965 -16.96 -42.09 18.57
N THR A 966 -15.98 -41.43 17.93
CA THR A 966 -14.57 -41.77 18.14
C THR A 966 -13.56 -40.86 17.45
N ARG A 967 -12.38 -40.83 18.08
CA ARG A 967 -11.11 -40.18 17.74
C ARG A 967 -10.73 -40.37 16.26
N CYS A 968 -10.21 -39.31 15.65
CA CYS A 968 -9.48 -39.40 14.40
C CYS A 968 -8.23 -40.25 14.60
N VAL A 969 -7.92 -41.13 13.65
CA VAL A 969 -6.57 -41.69 13.49
C VAL A 969 -5.67 -40.52 13.09
N GLN A 970 -5.03 -39.89 14.07
CA GLN A 970 -3.85 -39.07 13.81
C GLN A 970 -2.72 -40.04 13.51
N GLY A 971 -2.01 -39.82 12.39
CA GLY A 971 -1.05 -40.75 11.84
C GLY A 971 -0.11 -41.35 12.89
N SER A 972 -0.34 -42.62 13.20
CA SER A 972 0.67 -43.49 13.80
C SER A 972 1.80 -43.63 12.79
N ARG A 973 3.05 -43.41 13.25
CA ARG A 973 4.26 -43.72 12.50
C ARG A 973 4.15 -45.14 11.95
N VAL A 974 3.95 -45.29 10.64
CA VAL A 974 4.26 -46.55 9.96
C VAL A 974 5.78 -46.59 9.88
N GLY A 975 6.38 -47.53 10.60
CA GLY A 975 7.82 -47.74 10.61
C GLY A 975 8.34 -47.89 9.19
N GLY A 976 9.35 -47.08 8.86
CA GLY A 976 10.07 -47.20 7.60
C GLY A 976 10.85 -48.51 7.61
N ALA A 977 10.38 -49.49 6.86
CA ALA A 977 11.28 -50.50 6.29
C ALA A 977 12.03 -49.81 5.14
N SER A 978 13.30 -49.51 5.40
CA SER A 978 14.30 -49.13 4.41
C SER A 978 14.29 -50.13 3.25
N VAL A 979 14.00 -49.67 2.04
CA VAL A 979 14.40 -50.36 0.81
C VAL A 979 15.52 -49.51 0.21
N ALA A 980 16.74 -49.91 0.53
CA ALA A 980 17.93 -49.55 -0.22
C ALA A 980 17.81 -50.09 -1.65
N GLY A 981 18.02 -49.24 -2.65
CA GLY A 981 18.02 -49.63 -4.06
C GLY A 981 18.66 -48.54 -4.89
N LYS A 982 19.89 -48.79 -5.33
CA LYS A 982 20.80 -47.94 -6.09
C LYS A 982 20.23 -47.48 -7.45
N LYS A 983 20.71 -46.28 -7.84
CA LYS A 983 20.65 -45.57 -9.14
C LYS A 983 19.45 -44.66 -9.38
#